data_AF-A0A8J8E4I3-F1
#
_entry.id   AF-A0A8J8E4I3-F1
#
_cell.length_a   1.000
_cell.length_b   1.000
_cell.length_c   1.000
_cell.angle_alpha   90.00
_cell.angle_beta   90.00
_cell.angle_gamma   90.00
#
_symmetry.space_group_name_H-M   'P 1'
#
loop_
_entity.id
_entity.type
_entity.pdbx_description
1 polymer ?
#
loop_
_entity_poly.entity_id
_entity_poly.type
_entity_poly.pdbx_seq_one_letter_code
_entity_poly.pdbx_strand_id
1 'polypeptide(L)'
;MEGGRMKRRGFIINSTVLVLLIPLLLLLATYSNVTSYVLQAQSQAARLKTTQDVVSYLQFDLQNVMRLSLKRALVLSIAFVTTVEPLDNAQLALESLVKYGSYSQINSAGADWISRERQFMGNATLLDWLNNMRDYLATMGYRMVTPPSQILNDIRLTIAPLDSFHIVANITIPQIVIEDSSGKIVYNSSIPPTGSLYVVVPVTNLEDPLISYLTKGRLSRVIVPCKFAYPNITPPYYLVNGYGDPQTKPLKFAAPFASAISSDAIYYGDTYPGGGALAYVLKEQPTTTPSSAFVFDTRVNGSLISPASVFNDGDMGVMVFSGRVGAGTSWCNDNYQMKAGFTLSGVSDGQIVLLKFNPSSVPFSQIRHNGAYADMAIYTSSCTLANYWIEKWDSNEILIWLKVTGTSYSIYYSSDGTQPLSRGQLYYVFGDNYTENVDLSPGQSMFLFNTDSPVFVRYNASASANSDFGGGVELNVPALVPSNVLKVSIDYPYTVSDVQVPIYLNSTWASRIPHSGNEAQIEVYSDSGLTQRLPFWIEYWNDNGALIWVRTSVPGDVYIKFGDDLPLTRGDGDEVFLWFYDKKTTVNDGKSVSFDVSKYNLYGNIAIRFSMRPTKNKAWNAGVRIYTSYTYWGEYTDRYYIDFTDDLVNKNNGLRIWGYWYDDYYGKWYYQGATSAGETRGCCAYRTYEVIILPSGWIGAYPVTNVSFLDYGQTKWSYFKEPVRANYDDNYFRVYHEPLERVSLINKKDNNDNNVIFQWIFIRKYLNLADLDESISRVYTPEPISFQLVDNWTTAGRLFILQDWGTTLASYSTGTWPINVPNRYEVDVVPSSTGLFLNYTHNPNSVIPENSRTVVDVSIAGDVGVYLTVRNSAENSAHFSWVFWGPYPYAVLSPLVGVPEQKPPEGNYVTARVFDIQPFRQCVIDERYFGVAGAPSFFERLEGGSSAHRAHYISLAEAMQRAVYGGVRYPIGLVSFILPKNLPANLNFLVREQPAVDYIYLDYADYPGDDPDAMQVLGISATGGITSTPVLDQNFYLTPATASLIFGPYANDLLVPIGSG
;
A
#
# COMPACT_ATOMS: atom_id res chain seq x y z
N MET A 1 6.99 -103.97 63.50
CA MET A 1 6.54 -103.07 62.42
C MET A 1 6.71 -101.62 62.87
N GLU A 2 7.79 -100.92 62.53
CA GLU A 2 7.86 -99.45 62.78
C GLU A 2 8.93 -98.67 61.98
N GLY A 3 9.63 -99.29 61.02
CA GLY A 3 10.68 -98.60 60.22
C GLY A 3 10.19 -97.80 59.00
N GLY A 4 8.96 -98.05 58.53
CA GLY A 4 8.44 -97.45 57.28
C GLY A 4 7.77 -96.08 57.41
N ARG A 5 7.47 -95.63 58.64
CA ARG A 5 6.65 -94.41 58.86
C ARG A 5 7.45 -93.11 58.96
N MET A 6 8.76 -93.16 59.20
CA MET A 6 9.57 -91.93 59.45
C MET A 6 10.15 -91.29 58.18
N LYS A 7 10.56 -92.06 57.16
CA LYS A 7 11.18 -91.50 55.94
C LYS A 7 10.20 -90.74 55.02
N ARG A 8 8.91 -91.09 55.03
CA ARG A 8 7.86 -90.34 54.31
C ARG A 8 7.53 -89.00 54.96
N ARG A 9 7.71 -88.85 56.28
CA ARG A 9 7.42 -87.60 56.99
C ARG A 9 8.47 -86.51 56.75
N GLY A 10 9.76 -86.88 56.69
CA GLY A 10 10.84 -85.92 56.44
C GLY A 10 10.83 -85.31 55.03
N PHE A 11 10.55 -86.11 53.99
CA PHE A 11 10.43 -85.61 52.62
C PHE A 11 9.20 -84.71 52.45
N ILE A 12 8.05 -85.10 53.01
CA ILE A 12 6.85 -84.26 52.97
C ILE A 12 7.09 -82.94 53.71
N ILE A 13 7.66 -82.96 54.93
CA ILE A 13 7.90 -81.72 55.68
C ILE A 13 8.88 -80.79 54.97
N ASN A 14 10.02 -81.28 54.45
CA ASN A 14 10.98 -80.44 53.73
C ASN A 14 10.42 -79.91 52.40
N SER A 15 9.70 -80.74 51.63
CA SER A 15 9.05 -80.28 50.41
C SER A 15 7.92 -79.29 50.70
N THR A 16 7.14 -79.48 51.76
CA THR A 16 6.11 -78.51 52.18
C THR A 16 6.74 -77.20 52.65
N VAL A 17 7.87 -77.23 53.35
CA VAL A 17 8.62 -76.03 53.77
C VAL A 17 9.18 -75.28 52.55
N LEU A 18 9.76 -75.98 51.56
CA LEU A 18 10.25 -75.37 50.32
C LEU A 18 9.11 -74.80 49.47
N VAL A 19 7.99 -75.53 49.35
CA VAL A 19 6.78 -75.07 48.65
C VAL A 19 6.11 -73.90 49.37
N LEU A 20 6.28 -73.74 50.68
CA LEU A 20 5.82 -72.57 51.44
C LEU A 20 6.81 -71.39 51.38
N LEU A 21 8.12 -71.64 51.33
CA LEU A 21 9.16 -70.60 51.28
C LEU A 21 9.22 -69.86 49.95
N ILE A 22 9.04 -70.57 48.83
CA ILE A 22 9.07 -69.93 47.49
C ILE A 22 7.98 -68.86 47.36
N PRO A 23 6.69 -69.12 47.68
CA PRO A 23 5.66 -68.09 47.73
C PRO A 23 5.97 -66.98 48.73
N LEU A 24 6.53 -67.30 49.91
CA LEU A 24 6.82 -66.30 50.94
C LEU A 24 7.92 -65.32 50.52
N LEU A 25 8.99 -65.82 49.88
CA LEU A 25 10.07 -65.01 49.33
C LEU A 25 9.61 -64.20 48.12
N LEU A 26 8.76 -64.77 47.26
CA LEU A 26 8.11 -64.03 46.19
C LEU A 26 7.20 -62.94 46.77
N LEU A 27 6.44 -63.21 47.83
CA LEU A 27 5.58 -62.23 48.49
C LEU A 27 6.39 -61.09 49.12
N LEU A 28 7.52 -61.39 49.75
CA LEU A 28 8.47 -60.41 50.30
C LEU A 28 9.11 -59.54 49.22
N ALA A 29 9.57 -60.14 48.12
CA ALA A 29 10.13 -59.41 46.99
C ALA A 29 9.07 -58.53 46.31
N THR A 30 7.85 -59.04 46.16
CA THR A 30 6.72 -58.29 45.60
C THR A 30 6.30 -57.16 46.54
N TYR A 31 6.23 -57.41 47.85
CA TYR A 31 5.92 -56.39 48.85
C TYR A 31 6.98 -55.28 48.87
N SER A 32 8.27 -55.63 48.83
CA SER A 32 9.38 -54.67 48.77
C SER A 32 9.34 -53.83 47.48
N ASN A 33 9.08 -54.46 46.33
CA ASN A 33 8.92 -53.73 45.07
C ASN A 33 7.71 -52.80 45.12
N VAL A 34 6.54 -53.28 45.59
CA VAL A 34 5.33 -52.46 45.70
C VAL A 34 5.51 -51.32 46.69
N THR A 35 6.15 -51.52 47.85
CA THR A 35 6.44 -50.42 48.78
C THR A 35 7.45 -49.43 48.20
N SER A 36 8.47 -49.88 47.48
CA SER A 36 9.40 -49.00 46.76
C SER A 36 8.67 -48.16 45.70
N TYR A 37 7.78 -48.78 44.90
CA TYR A 37 6.95 -48.08 43.91
C TYR A 37 5.99 -47.08 44.57
N VAL A 38 5.34 -47.46 45.67
CA VAL A 38 4.42 -46.57 46.41
C VAL A 38 5.18 -45.40 47.04
N LEU A 39 6.34 -45.62 47.64
CA LEU A 39 7.19 -44.56 48.20
C LEU A 39 7.72 -43.64 47.09
N GLN A 40 8.13 -44.19 45.94
CA GLN A 40 8.54 -43.38 44.79
C GLN A 40 7.38 -42.56 44.24
N ALA A 41 6.20 -43.16 44.06
CA ALA A 41 5.00 -42.48 43.57
C ALA A 41 4.51 -41.40 44.54
N GLN A 42 4.52 -41.66 45.85
CA GLN A 42 4.18 -40.65 46.87
C GLN A 42 5.23 -39.53 46.92
N SER A 43 6.52 -39.85 46.76
CA SER A 43 7.57 -38.81 46.68
C SER A 43 7.44 -37.96 45.43
N GLN A 44 7.05 -38.56 44.29
CA GLN A 44 6.82 -37.86 43.03
C GLN A 44 5.56 -37.00 43.10
N ALA A 45 4.47 -37.51 43.69
CA ALA A 45 3.24 -36.77 43.90
C ALA A 45 3.40 -35.59 44.88
N ALA A 46 4.11 -35.81 45.99
CA ALA A 46 4.46 -34.74 46.93
C ALA A 46 5.32 -33.66 46.25
N ARG A 47 6.33 -34.07 45.45
CA ARG A 47 7.18 -33.15 44.68
C ARG A 47 6.41 -32.37 43.62
N LEU A 48 5.53 -33.03 42.86
CA LEU A 48 4.69 -32.38 41.84
C LEU A 48 3.79 -31.32 42.48
N LYS A 49 3.20 -31.64 43.64
CA LYS A 49 2.39 -30.70 44.43
C LYS A 49 3.21 -29.52 44.92
N THR A 50 4.39 -29.74 45.50
CA THR A 50 5.28 -28.65 45.93
C THR A 50 5.72 -27.75 44.77
N THR A 51 6.01 -28.30 43.60
CA THR A 51 6.36 -27.52 42.40
C THR A 51 5.17 -26.70 41.88
N GLN A 52 3.96 -27.26 41.87
CA GLN A 52 2.74 -26.54 41.49
C GLN A 52 2.40 -25.40 42.48
N ASP A 53 2.60 -25.64 43.77
CA ASP A 53 2.39 -24.63 44.82
C ASP A 53 3.38 -23.45 44.67
N VAL A 54 4.66 -23.73 44.36
CA VAL A 54 5.68 -22.69 44.11
C VAL A 54 5.33 -21.85 42.88
N VAL A 55 4.94 -22.47 41.76
CA VAL A 55 4.61 -21.72 40.52
C VAL A 55 3.37 -20.84 40.71
N SER A 56 2.36 -21.35 41.42
CA SER A 56 1.14 -20.59 41.72
C SER A 56 1.44 -19.42 42.67
N TYR A 57 2.29 -19.65 43.68
CA TYR A 57 2.76 -18.61 44.59
C TYR A 57 3.52 -17.50 43.85
N LEU A 58 4.44 -17.86 42.95
CA LEU A 58 5.21 -16.90 42.16
C LEU A 58 4.35 -16.02 41.26
N GLN A 59 3.31 -16.58 40.63
CA GLN A 59 2.38 -15.81 39.81
C GLN A 59 1.51 -14.86 40.65
N PHE A 60 1.00 -15.34 41.79
CA PHE A 60 0.21 -14.51 42.69
C PHE A 60 1.03 -13.36 43.30
N ASP A 61 2.27 -13.64 43.67
CA ASP A 61 3.17 -12.63 44.22
C ASP A 61 3.60 -11.61 43.16
N LEU A 62 3.92 -12.07 41.93
CA LEU A 62 4.16 -11.18 40.79
C LEU A 62 2.96 -10.26 40.52
N GLN A 63 1.74 -10.79 40.56
CA GLN A 63 0.53 -9.99 40.39
C GLN A 63 0.40 -8.90 41.47
N ASN A 64 0.71 -9.23 42.73
CA ASN A 64 0.64 -8.28 43.84
C ASN A 64 1.72 -7.21 43.76
N VAL A 65 2.96 -7.59 43.44
CA VAL A 65 4.05 -6.62 43.24
C VAL A 65 3.74 -5.70 42.08
N MET A 66 3.34 -6.24 40.93
CA MET A 66 2.96 -5.43 39.77
C MET A 66 1.87 -4.41 40.10
N ARG A 67 0.84 -4.83 40.84
CA ARG A 67 -0.24 -3.94 41.30
C ARG A 67 0.29 -2.84 42.22
N LEU A 68 1.19 -3.16 43.16
CA LEU A 68 1.76 -2.20 44.10
C LEU A 68 2.72 -1.22 43.40
N SER A 69 3.64 -1.74 42.58
CA SER A 69 4.61 -0.97 41.81
C SER A 69 3.92 0.02 40.87
N LEU A 70 2.90 -0.45 40.13
CA LEU A 70 2.15 0.41 39.21
C LEU A 70 1.38 1.51 39.96
N LYS A 71 0.73 1.20 41.09
CA LYS A 71 0.07 2.23 41.91
C LYS A 71 1.05 3.30 42.42
N ARG A 72 2.25 2.90 42.85
CA ARG A 72 3.30 3.84 43.29
C ARG A 72 3.81 4.69 42.13
N ALA A 73 4.04 4.09 40.98
CA ALA A 73 4.45 4.79 39.76
C ALA A 73 3.40 5.83 39.35
N LEU A 74 2.11 5.46 39.34
CA LEU A 74 1.02 6.39 39.03
C LEU A 74 0.98 7.59 39.98
N VAL A 75 1.05 7.37 41.30
CA VAL A 75 1.02 8.45 42.29
C VAL A 75 2.22 9.39 42.12
N LEU A 76 3.42 8.83 41.86
CA LEU A 76 4.62 9.62 41.61
C LEU A 76 4.51 10.44 40.31
N SER A 77 4.05 9.82 39.23
CA SER A 77 3.81 10.49 37.94
C SER A 77 2.80 11.63 38.06
N ILE A 78 1.68 11.41 38.75
CA ILE A 78 0.69 12.48 39.03
C ILE A 78 1.34 13.61 39.83
N ALA A 79 2.08 13.28 40.90
CA ALA A 79 2.76 14.29 41.71
C ALA A 79 3.76 15.12 40.88
N PHE A 80 4.49 14.48 39.96
CA PHE A 80 5.41 15.15 39.05
C PHE A 80 4.67 16.09 38.10
N VAL A 81 3.65 15.60 37.39
CA VAL A 81 2.89 16.38 36.40
C VAL A 81 2.18 17.59 37.02
N THR A 82 1.63 17.40 38.22
CA THR A 82 0.92 18.48 38.93
C THR A 82 1.84 19.59 39.47
N THR A 83 3.16 19.35 39.57
CA THR A 83 4.09 20.30 40.23
C THR A 83 5.27 20.76 39.38
N VAL A 84 5.69 19.99 38.37
CA VAL A 84 6.86 20.27 37.55
C VAL A 84 6.43 20.54 36.11
N GLU A 85 6.14 19.48 35.36
CA GLU A 85 5.79 19.53 33.94
C GLU A 85 5.15 18.20 33.50
N PRO A 86 4.45 18.18 32.35
CA PRO A 86 3.91 16.96 31.78
C PRO A 86 5.00 15.93 31.45
N LEU A 87 4.64 14.65 31.52
CA LEU A 87 5.53 13.58 31.07
C LEU A 87 5.72 13.63 29.55
N ASP A 88 6.94 13.33 29.11
CA ASP A 88 7.26 13.20 27.69
C ASP A 88 6.63 11.94 27.06
N ASN A 89 6.53 10.85 27.82
CA ASN A 89 5.85 9.61 27.43
C ASN A 89 5.38 8.85 28.68
N ALA A 90 4.07 8.84 28.94
CA ALA A 90 3.48 8.23 30.12
C ALA A 90 3.69 6.71 30.17
N GLN A 91 3.61 6.00 29.04
CA GLN A 91 3.85 4.56 28.99
C GLN A 91 5.28 4.23 29.44
N LEU A 92 6.28 4.82 28.79
CA LEU A 92 7.69 4.54 29.07
C LEU A 92 8.07 4.95 30.49
N ALA A 93 7.55 6.08 30.97
CA ALA A 93 7.74 6.51 32.35
C ALA A 93 7.23 5.46 33.34
N LEU A 94 5.99 4.99 33.17
CA LEU A 94 5.40 3.97 34.05
C LEU A 94 6.16 2.64 33.97
N GLU A 95 6.55 2.20 32.77
CA GLU A 95 7.32 0.97 32.59
C GLU A 95 8.70 1.04 33.27
N SER A 96 9.39 2.17 33.09
CA SER A 96 10.71 2.40 33.70
C SER A 96 10.62 2.49 35.23
N LEU A 97 9.61 3.20 35.75
CA LEU A 97 9.37 3.29 37.19
C LEU A 97 9.05 1.91 37.79
N VAL A 98 8.20 1.11 37.15
CA VAL A 98 7.88 -0.25 37.63
C VAL A 98 9.09 -1.18 37.60
N LYS A 99 9.92 -1.10 36.54
CA LYS A 99 11.12 -1.94 36.40
C LYS A 99 12.26 -1.53 37.34
N TYR A 100 12.62 -0.25 37.32
CA TYR A 100 13.87 0.27 37.88
C TYR A 100 13.67 1.23 39.05
N GLY A 101 12.45 1.75 39.25
CA GLY A 101 12.16 2.77 40.26
C GLY A 101 12.61 4.17 39.88
N SER A 102 13.02 4.40 38.63
CA SER A 102 13.51 5.69 38.14
C SER A 102 13.10 5.96 36.70
N TYR A 103 12.93 7.23 36.35
CA TYR A 103 12.73 7.70 34.98
C TYR A 103 13.55 8.97 34.70
N SER A 104 14.20 9.04 33.54
CA SER A 104 15.21 10.08 33.24
C SER A 104 14.66 11.49 33.34
N GLN A 105 13.42 11.74 32.91
CA GLN A 105 12.81 13.07 32.99
C GLN A 105 12.61 13.52 34.44
N ILE A 106 12.05 12.64 35.28
CA ILE A 106 11.81 12.93 36.70
C ILE A 106 13.14 13.15 37.44
N ASN A 107 14.12 12.30 37.17
CA ASN A 107 15.46 12.41 37.76
C ASN A 107 16.13 13.74 37.41
N SER A 108 15.96 14.20 36.18
CA SER A 108 16.58 15.43 35.65
C SER A 108 15.97 16.71 36.23
N ALA A 109 14.80 16.64 36.89
CA ALA A 109 14.15 17.79 37.52
C ALA A 109 14.83 18.25 38.83
N GLY A 110 15.87 17.54 39.29
CA GLY A 110 16.74 17.97 40.39
C GLY A 110 16.82 16.99 41.56
N ALA A 111 17.71 17.28 42.52
CA ALA A 111 18.04 16.38 43.63
C ALA A 111 16.83 15.98 44.50
N ASP A 112 15.86 16.88 44.66
CA ASP A 112 14.63 16.62 45.40
C ASP A 112 13.77 15.54 44.72
N TRP A 113 13.71 15.52 43.39
CA TRP A 113 12.96 14.52 42.63
C TRP A 113 13.64 13.16 42.63
N ILE A 114 14.98 13.13 42.57
CA ILE A 114 15.75 11.89 42.78
C ILE A 114 15.46 11.27 44.16
N SER A 115 15.31 12.11 45.19
CA SER A 115 14.91 11.66 46.53
C SER A 115 13.47 11.13 46.54
N ARG A 116 12.53 11.83 45.89
CA ARG A 116 11.12 11.43 45.78
C ARG A 116 10.93 10.13 45.01
N GLU A 117 11.65 9.90 43.91
CA GLU A 117 11.63 8.62 43.18
C GLU A 117 11.96 7.46 44.13
N ARG A 118 13.08 7.57 44.86
CA ARG A 118 13.51 6.57 45.84
C ARG A 118 12.50 6.40 46.98
N GLN A 119 11.88 7.47 47.45
CA GLN A 119 10.91 7.43 48.54
C GLN A 119 9.58 6.78 48.11
N PHE A 120 9.02 7.17 46.96
CA PHE A 120 7.73 6.70 46.48
C PHE A 120 7.80 5.28 45.93
N MET A 121 8.80 5.00 45.07
CA MET A 121 8.97 3.65 44.52
C MET A 121 9.48 2.70 45.60
N GLY A 122 10.48 3.12 46.39
CA GLY A 122 11.09 2.31 47.45
C GLY A 122 11.48 0.91 46.94
N ASN A 123 11.32 -0.10 47.80
CA ASN A 123 11.64 -1.50 47.45
C ASN A 123 10.48 -2.23 46.72
N ALA A 124 9.61 -1.48 46.04
CA ALA A 124 8.45 -2.03 45.34
C ALA A 124 8.64 -1.90 43.82
N THR A 125 9.78 -2.36 43.33
CA THR A 125 10.09 -2.48 41.90
C THR A 125 10.20 -3.97 41.52
N LEU A 126 10.14 -4.27 40.22
CA LEU A 126 10.41 -5.63 39.75
C LEU A 126 11.85 -6.08 40.07
N LEU A 127 12.82 -5.17 40.04
CA LEU A 127 14.20 -5.47 40.41
C LEU A 127 14.30 -5.89 41.89
N ASP A 128 13.69 -5.14 42.79
CA ASP A 128 13.70 -5.46 44.22
C ASP A 128 12.96 -6.75 44.51
N TRP A 129 11.83 -6.98 43.83
CA TRP A 129 11.10 -8.24 43.95
C TRP A 129 11.92 -9.44 43.50
N LEU A 130 12.61 -9.36 42.34
CA LEU A 130 13.50 -10.43 41.87
C LEU A 130 14.65 -10.69 42.86
N ASN A 131 15.22 -9.64 43.46
CA ASN A 131 16.25 -9.77 44.50
C ASN A 131 15.69 -10.46 45.76
N ASN A 132 14.53 -10.04 46.24
CA ASN A 132 13.87 -10.65 47.39
C ASN A 132 13.48 -12.11 47.12
N MET A 133 13.02 -12.42 45.91
CA MET A 133 12.69 -13.77 45.47
C MET A 133 13.93 -14.66 45.45
N ARG A 134 15.06 -14.18 44.92
CA ARG A 134 16.34 -14.90 44.96
C ARG A 134 16.74 -15.23 46.40
N ASP A 135 16.66 -14.25 47.28
CA ASP A 135 17.08 -14.41 48.67
C ASP A 135 16.13 -15.36 49.43
N TYR A 136 14.82 -15.28 49.19
CA TYR A 136 13.83 -16.20 49.75
C TYR A 136 14.03 -17.65 49.26
N LEU A 137 14.23 -17.85 47.95
CA LEU A 137 14.54 -19.16 47.38
C LEU A 137 15.78 -19.78 48.03
N ALA A 138 16.82 -18.97 48.30
CA ALA A 138 18.02 -19.43 48.98
C ALA A 138 17.73 -19.97 50.40
N THR A 139 16.81 -19.36 51.15
CA THR A 139 16.40 -19.87 52.49
C THR A 139 15.69 -21.22 52.43
N MET A 140 15.03 -21.52 51.30
CA MET A 140 14.34 -22.79 51.06
C MET A 140 15.25 -23.87 50.46
N GLY A 141 16.54 -23.58 50.26
CA GLY A 141 17.49 -24.50 49.64
C GLY A 141 17.42 -24.54 48.11
N TYR A 142 16.83 -23.52 47.48
CA TYR A 142 16.80 -23.33 46.02
C TYR A 142 17.73 -22.21 45.57
N ARG A 143 18.21 -22.29 44.34
CA ARG A 143 19.07 -21.28 43.71
C ARG A 143 18.45 -20.81 42.40
N MET A 144 18.28 -19.49 42.27
CA MET A 144 17.97 -18.85 40.99
C MET A 144 19.26 -18.76 40.16
N VAL A 145 19.29 -19.42 39.00
CA VAL A 145 20.50 -19.54 38.18
C VAL A 145 20.82 -18.22 37.47
N THR A 146 19.79 -17.58 36.90
CA THR A 146 19.94 -16.31 36.19
C THR A 146 19.90 -15.15 37.19
N PRO A 147 20.87 -14.21 37.18
CA PRO A 147 20.85 -13.05 38.05
C PRO A 147 19.60 -12.15 37.83
N PRO A 148 19.03 -11.56 38.90
CA PRO A 148 17.89 -10.64 38.81
C PRO A 148 18.00 -9.53 37.76
N SER A 149 19.18 -8.92 37.60
CA SER A 149 19.40 -7.85 36.62
C SER A 149 19.33 -8.33 35.18
N GLN A 150 19.75 -9.57 34.90
CA GLN A 150 19.65 -10.18 33.58
C GLN A 150 18.19 -10.54 33.28
N ILE A 151 17.49 -11.16 34.25
CA ILE A 151 16.06 -11.47 34.12
C ILE A 151 15.26 -10.19 33.81
N LEU A 152 15.53 -9.10 34.52
CA LEU A 152 14.82 -7.83 34.36
C LEU A 152 14.94 -7.25 32.94
N ASN A 153 16.09 -7.40 32.28
CA ASN A 153 16.30 -6.95 30.90
C ASN A 153 15.45 -7.75 29.90
N ASP A 154 15.20 -9.02 30.20
CA ASP A 154 14.41 -9.90 29.33
C ASP A 154 12.90 -9.79 29.60
N ILE A 155 12.47 -9.16 30.71
CA ILE A 155 11.03 -8.98 31.02
C ILE A 155 10.34 -8.18 29.92
N ARG A 156 9.33 -8.83 29.32
CA ARG A 156 8.36 -8.20 28.43
C ARG A 156 7.27 -7.59 29.31
N LEU A 157 7.31 -6.28 29.47
CA LEU A 157 6.31 -5.51 30.21
C LEU A 157 5.73 -4.47 29.26
N THR A 158 4.42 -4.39 29.20
CA THR A 158 3.70 -3.33 28.51
C THR A 158 2.65 -2.77 29.46
N ILE A 159 2.68 -1.46 29.70
CA ILE A 159 1.66 -0.78 30.52
C ILE A 159 0.84 0.11 29.61
N ALA A 160 -0.48 -0.09 29.59
CA ALA A 160 -1.37 0.58 28.65
C ALA A 160 -2.69 0.98 29.32
N PRO A 161 -3.40 1.99 28.78
CA PRO A 161 -4.80 2.19 29.10
C PRO A 161 -5.60 0.92 28.76
N LEU A 162 -6.46 0.47 29.67
CA LEU A 162 -7.39 -0.62 29.40
C LEU A 162 -8.75 -0.06 28.98
N ASP A 163 -9.28 0.89 29.73
CA ASP A 163 -10.48 1.68 29.43
C ASP A 163 -10.33 3.04 30.11
N SER A 164 -11.36 3.90 30.06
CA SER A 164 -11.30 5.25 30.65
C SER A 164 -10.94 5.25 32.15
N PHE A 165 -11.26 4.19 32.90
CA PHE A 165 -11.09 4.13 34.35
C PHE A 165 -10.07 3.10 34.82
N HIS A 166 -9.45 2.35 33.90
CA HIS A 166 -8.51 1.29 34.23
C HIS A 166 -7.26 1.31 33.35
N ILE A 167 -6.14 0.92 33.95
CA ILE A 167 -4.85 0.68 33.30
C ILE A 167 -4.54 -0.80 33.44
N VAL A 168 -3.89 -1.38 32.46
CA VAL A 168 -3.44 -2.77 32.47
C VAL A 168 -1.94 -2.86 32.28
N ALA A 169 -1.30 -3.67 33.11
CA ALA A 169 0.05 -4.14 32.88
C ALA A 169 -0.01 -5.56 32.32
N ASN A 170 0.55 -5.75 31.13
CA ASN A 170 0.80 -7.04 30.52
C ASN A 170 2.26 -7.41 30.78
N ILE A 171 2.50 -8.45 31.58
CA ILE A 171 3.85 -8.88 31.94
C ILE A 171 4.10 -10.35 31.61
N THR A 172 5.28 -10.62 31.05
CA THR A 172 5.84 -11.95 30.89
C THR A 172 7.31 -11.91 31.27
N ILE A 173 7.69 -12.74 32.25
CA ILE A 173 9.09 -12.97 32.58
C ILE A 173 9.54 -14.20 31.78
N PRO A 174 10.34 -14.03 30.72
CA PRO A 174 10.79 -15.18 29.95
C PRO A 174 11.76 -16.03 30.78
N GLN A 175 11.59 -17.34 30.68
CA GLN A 175 12.52 -18.39 31.10
C GLN A 175 13.33 -18.11 32.39
N ILE A 176 12.78 -18.53 33.54
CA ILE A 176 13.48 -18.56 34.82
C ILE A 176 13.91 -19.99 35.13
N VAL A 177 15.18 -20.16 35.49
CA VAL A 177 15.75 -21.44 35.93
C VAL A 177 15.99 -21.41 37.44
N ILE A 178 15.36 -22.34 38.15
CA ILE A 178 15.53 -22.56 39.59
C ILE A 178 16.05 -23.98 39.80
N GLU A 179 17.13 -24.11 40.56
CA GLU A 179 17.76 -25.38 40.93
C GLU A 179 17.64 -25.65 42.43
N ASP A 180 17.67 -26.90 42.85
CA ASP A 180 17.82 -27.27 44.26
C ASP A 180 19.30 -27.27 44.69
N SER A 181 19.55 -27.48 45.99
CA SER A 181 20.88 -27.57 46.58
C SER A 181 21.77 -28.69 46.02
N SER A 182 21.20 -29.63 45.26
CA SER A 182 21.94 -30.70 44.56
C SER A 182 22.30 -30.35 43.10
N GLY A 183 21.91 -29.16 42.62
CA GLY A 183 22.12 -28.72 41.24
C GLY A 183 21.10 -29.26 40.25
N LYS A 184 19.98 -29.83 40.73
CA LYS A 184 18.91 -30.34 39.87
C LYS A 184 17.91 -29.23 39.56
N ILE A 185 17.54 -29.08 38.30
CA ILE A 185 16.54 -28.12 37.84
C ILE A 185 15.15 -28.48 38.40
N VAL A 186 14.54 -27.55 39.12
CA VAL A 186 13.21 -27.64 39.76
C VAL A 186 12.16 -26.85 38.98
N TYR A 187 12.57 -25.76 38.33
CA TYR A 187 11.74 -24.96 37.45
C TYR A 187 12.57 -24.43 36.28
N ASN A 188 12.03 -24.52 35.06
CA ASN A 188 12.65 -23.98 33.85
C ASN A 188 11.55 -23.63 32.84
N SER A 189 10.93 -22.47 33.04
CA SER A 189 9.85 -21.95 32.19
C SER A 189 9.66 -20.45 32.42
N SER A 190 8.77 -19.81 31.66
CA SER A 190 8.37 -18.42 31.83
C SER A 190 7.43 -18.21 33.02
N ILE A 191 7.24 -16.98 33.47
CA ILE A 191 6.19 -16.62 34.43
C ILE A 191 5.26 -15.58 33.77
N PRO A 192 3.98 -15.91 33.50
CA PRO A 192 3.35 -17.22 33.66
C PRO A 192 3.87 -18.28 32.66
N PRO A 193 3.67 -19.60 32.92
CA PRO A 193 4.12 -20.68 32.03
C PRO A 193 3.51 -20.66 30.63
N THR A 194 2.32 -20.06 30.47
CA THR A 194 1.61 -19.91 29.20
C THR A 194 1.04 -18.51 29.08
N GLY A 195 1.24 -17.86 27.93
CA GLY A 195 0.70 -16.53 27.67
C GLY A 195 1.36 -15.45 28.52
N SER A 196 0.55 -14.51 28.99
CA SER A 196 1.01 -13.36 29.78
C SER A 196 0.09 -13.11 30.97
N LEU A 197 0.64 -12.47 32.00
CA LEU A 197 -0.13 -12.06 33.18
C LEU A 197 -0.65 -10.65 32.97
N TYR A 198 -1.96 -10.48 33.09
CA TYR A 198 -2.62 -9.18 33.00
C TYR A 198 -3.00 -8.68 34.40
N VAL A 199 -2.50 -7.50 34.76
CA VAL A 199 -2.76 -6.85 36.04
C VAL A 199 -3.50 -5.54 35.80
N VAL A 200 -4.77 -5.51 36.18
CA VAL A 200 -5.63 -4.33 36.03
C VAL A 200 -5.59 -3.48 37.30
N VAL A 201 -5.40 -2.18 37.13
CA VAL A 201 -5.36 -1.17 38.19
C VAL A 201 -6.32 -0.04 37.85
N PRO A 202 -7.26 0.31 38.74
CA PRO A 202 -8.16 1.44 38.51
C PRO A 202 -7.43 2.76 38.72
N VAL A 203 -7.79 3.76 37.91
CA VAL A 203 -7.41 5.18 38.14
C VAL A 203 -8.48 5.96 38.91
N THR A 204 -9.58 5.30 39.25
CA THR A 204 -10.62 5.89 40.11
C THR A 204 -10.06 6.25 41.48
N ASN A 205 -10.51 7.39 42.02
CA ASN A 205 -10.02 7.98 43.26
C ASN A 205 -8.56 8.49 43.21
N LEU A 206 -7.97 8.61 42.01
CA LEU A 206 -6.73 9.34 41.81
C LEU A 206 -7.02 10.78 41.37
N GLU A 207 -6.08 11.67 41.66
CA GLU A 207 -6.10 13.05 41.15
C GLU A 207 -5.98 13.06 39.63
N ASP A 208 -6.75 13.93 38.97
CA ASP A 208 -6.63 14.20 37.54
C ASP A 208 -5.44 15.14 37.29
N PRO A 209 -4.35 14.64 36.69
CA PRO A 209 -3.12 15.42 36.55
C PRO A 209 -3.30 16.61 35.60
N LEU A 210 -4.23 16.54 34.64
CA LEU A 210 -4.41 17.58 33.62
C LEU A 210 -5.07 18.82 34.19
N ILE A 211 -6.13 18.66 35.00
CA ILE A 211 -6.83 19.79 35.64
C ILE A 211 -5.89 20.56 36.57
N SER A 212 -5.15 19.82 37.40
CA SER A 212 -4.13 20.40 38.27
C SER A 212 -3.04 21.13 37.48
N TYR A 213 -2.58 20.56 36.36
CA TYR A 213 -1.59 21.19 35.49
C TYR A 213 -2.10 22.48 34.82
N LEU A 214 -3.25 22.44 34.13
CA LEU A 214 -3.84 23.58 33.41
C LEU A 214 -4.14 24.77 34.34
N THR A 215 -4.53 24.48 35.58
CA THR A 215 -4.81 25.52 36.58
C THR A 215 -3.60 25.93 37.42
N LYS A 216 -2.42 25.36 37.17
CA LYS A 216 -1.19 25.57 37.97
C LYS A 216 -1.42 25.29 39.46
N GLY A 217 -2.15 24.21 39.76
CA GLY A 217 -2.46 23.72 41.10
C GLY A 217 -3.56 24.50 41.84
N ARG A 218 -4.31 25.38 41.16
CA ARG A 218 -5.39 26.18 41.77
C ARG A 218 -6.71 25.44 41.88
N LEU A 219 -6.89 24.41 41.05
CA LEU A 219 -8.02 23.49 41.09
C LEU A 219 -7.46 22.07 41.05
N SER A 220 -7.99 21.21 41.90
CA SER A 220 -7.68 19.78 41.92
C SER A 220 -9.00 19.02 41.84
N ARG A 221 -8.96 17.83 41.22
CA ARG A 221 -10.15 17.00 41.02
C ARG A 221 -9.78 15.54 41.04
N VAL A 222 -10.63 14.75 41.68
CA VAL A 222 -10.46 13.31 41.78
C VAL A 222 -11.31 12.61 40.71
N ILE A 223 -10.75 11.60 40.05
CA ILE A 223 -11.43 10.82 39.02
C ILE A 223 -12.45 9.90 39.70
N VAL A 224 -13.74 10.22 39.54
CA VAL A 224 -14.85 9.38 40.03
C VAL A 224 -15.83 9.13 38.88
N PRO A 225 -16.09 7.87 38.51
CA PRO A 225 -16.98 7.56 37.39
C PRO A 225 -18.44 7.96 37.70
N CYS A 226 -19.15 8.43 36.69
CA CYS A 226 -20.59 8.61 36.73
C CYS A 226 -21.30 7.24 36.83
N LYS A 227 -22.53 7.19 37.36
CA LYS A 227 -23.37 5.98 37.30
C LYS A 227 -23.55 5.49 35.85
N PHE A 228 -23.60 6.45 34.91
CA PHE A 228 -23.67 6.26 33.47
C PHE A 228 -22.30 6.54 32.84
N ALA A 229 -21.27 5.83 33.33
CA ALA A 229 -19.87 6.10 33.00
C ALA A 229 -19.55 5.97 31.51
N TYR A 230 -20.30 5.19 30.73
CA TYR A 230 -20.05 4.95 29.31
C TYR A 230 -21.29 5.32 28.48
N PRO A 231 -21.45 6.59 28.07
CA PRO A 231 -22.65 7.07 27.40
C PRO A 231 -23.03 6.35 26.10
N ASN A 232 -22.04 5.79 25.40
CA ASN A 232 -22.24 4.99 24.19
C ASN A 232 -22.91 3.62 24.46
N ILE A 233 -22.83 3.12 25.71
CA ILE A 233 -23.45 1.87 26.15
C ILE A 233 -24.72 2.17 26.93
N THR A 234 -24.67 3.14 27.85
CA THR A 234 -25.79 3.54 28.68
C THR A 234 -25.82 5.07 28.76
N PRO A 235 -26.66 5.75 27.96
CA PRO A 235 -26.73 7.20 27.95
C PRO A 235 -27.19 7.73 29.33
N PRO A 236 -26.77 8.94 29.73
CA PRO A 236 -27.05 9.51 31.04
C PRO A 236 -28.45 10.15 31.11
N TYR A 237 -29.45 9.52 30.51
CA TYR A 237 -30.85 9.90 30.57
C TYR A 237 -31.75 8.68 30.37
N TYR A 238 -33.01 8.80 30.78
CA TYR A 238 -34.08 7.91 30.31
C TYR A 238 -34.88 8.60 29.21
N LEU A 239 -35.28 7.85 28.18
CA LEU A 239 -36.01 8.36 27.03
C LEU A 239 -37.32 7.60 26.85
N VAL A 240 -38.40 8.36 26.72
CA VAL A 240 -39.71 7.88 26.29
C VAL A 240 -40.07 8.58 24.98
N ASN A 241 -40.46 7.80 23.98
CA ASN A 241 -41.00 8.32 22.72
C ASN A 241 -42.53 8.36 22.78
N GLY A 242 -43.16 9.28 22.06
CA GLY A 242 -44.61 9.35 21.92
C GLY A 242 -45.00 10.36 20.86
N TYR A 243 -46.26 10.83 20.91
CA TYR A 243 -46.80 11.80 19.95
C TYR A 243 -47.41 13.00 20.64
N GLY A 244 -47.31 14.16 20.01
CA GLY A 244 -47.87 15.41 20.50
C GLY A 244 -48.57 16.24 19.44
N ASP A 245 -49.20 17.33 19.86
CA ASP A 245 -49.93 18.24 18.97
C ASP A 245 -48.95 19.08 18.11
N PRO A 246 -49.14 19.18 16.79
CA PRO A 246 -48.32 20.00 15.90
C PRO A 246 -48.32 21.50 16.25
N GLN A 247 -49.36 22.01 16.92
CA GLN A 247 -49.49 23.40 17.37
C GLN A 247 -48.78 23.71 18.69
N THR A 248 -48.12 22.71 19.29
CA THR A 248 -47.43 22.87 20.58
C THR A 248 -46.34 23.95 20.53
N LYS A 249 -46.36 24.86 21.51
CA LYS A 249 -45.34 25.87 21.76
C LYS A 249 -45.07 25.95 23.27
N PRO A 250 -43.80 26.06 23.70
CA PRO A 250 -42.56 25.96 22.92
C PRO A 250 -42.30 24.53 22.39
N LEU A 251 -41.50 24.41 21.31
CA LEU A 251 -41.20 23.12 20.67
C LEU A 251 -40.24 22.24 21.47
N LYS A 252 -39.46 22.85 22.38
CA LYS A 252 -38.57 22.16 23.32
C LYS A 252 -38.56 22.95 24.62
N PHE A 253 -38.72 22.29 25.76
CA PHE A 253 -38.62 22.94 27.07
C PHE A 253 -38.25 21.93 28.15
N ALA A 254 -37.81 22.46 29.30
CA ALA A 254 -37.46 21.67 30.48
C ALA A 254 -38.22 22.13 31.72
N ALA A 255 -38.72 21.18 32.49
CA ALA A 255 -39.43 21.40 33.75
C ALA A 255 -39.40 20.11 34.61
N PRO A 256 -39.54 20.21 35.94
CA PRO A 256 -39.57 19.03 36.80
C PRO A 256 -40.81 18.17 36.52
N PHE A 257 -40.69 16.85 36.70
CA PHE A 257 -41.82 15.92 36.66
C PHE A 257 -42.61 15.92 37.97
N ALA A 258 -43.92 15.72 37.88
CA ALA A 258 -44.80 15.49 39.02
C ALA A 258 -45.93 14.49 38.70
N SER A 259 -46.16 13.54 39.60
CA SER A 259 -47.27 12.59 39.54
C SER A 259 -48.61 13.21 39.97
N ALA A 260 -48.57 14.40 40.59
CA ALA A 260 -49.71 15.22 40.92
C ALA A 260 -49.80 16.45 39.99
N ILE A 261 -51.02 16.96 39.76
CA ILE A 261 -51.22 18.16 38.94
C ILE A 261 -50.56 19.38 39.62
N SER A 262 -49.63 20.03 38.92
CA SER A 262 -49.01 21.29 39.34
C SER A 262 -48.73 22.20 38.15
N SER A 263 -48.97 23.50 38.31
CA SER A 263 -48.85 24.50 37.23
C SER A 263 -47.42 24.76 36.77
N ASP A 264 -46.42 24.28 37.51
CA ASP A 264 -44.99 24.46 37.28
C ASP A 264 -44.26 23.14 36.91
N ALA A 265 -44.98 22.03 36.78
CA ALA A 265 -44.41 20.70 36.55
C ALA A 265 -45.08 19.95 35.41
N ILE A 266 -44.32 19.04 34.80
CA ILE A 266 -44.80 18.10 33.77
C ILE A 266 -45.50 16.95 34.47
N TYR A 267 -46.82 16.84 34.27
CA TYR A 267 -47.58 15.70 34.75
C TYR A 267 -47.21 14.44 33.96
N TYR A 268 -47.02 13.31 34.65
CA TYR A 268 -46.85 12.01 34.00
C TYR A 268 -47.79 10.95 34.59
N GLY A 269 -48.38 10.12 33.73
CA GLY A 269 -49.34 9.09 34.17
C GLY A 269 -49.93 8.28 33.02
N ASP A 270 -50.84 7.36 33.32
CA ASP A 270 -51.47 6.52 32.28
C ASP A 270 -52.58 7.25 31.51
N THR A 271 -53.34 8.09 32.21
CA THR A 271 -54.52 8.77 31.67
C THR A 271 -54.51 10.26 31.99
N TYR A 272 -55.26 11.05 31.22
CA TYR A 272 -55.35 12.49 31.43
C TYR A 272 -56.14 12.83 32.70
N PRO A 273 -55.55 13.53 33.70
CA PRO A 273 -56.17 13.76 35.00
C PRO A 273 -57.03 15.04 35.06
N GLY A 274 -57.10 15.82 33.98
CA GLY A 274 -57.72 17.15 33.93
C GLY A 274 -56.72 18.30 33.78
N GLY A 275 -57.24 19.53 33.68
CA GLY A 275 -56.45 20.74 33.46
C GLY A 275 -55.63 21.19 34.67
N GLY A 276 -54.60 22.00 34.45
CA GLY A 276 -53.83 22.68 35.50
C GLY A 276 -52.35 22.32 35.60
N ALA A 277 -51.85 21.36 34.81
CA ALA A 277 -50.42 21.06 34.73
C ALA A 277 -49.71 21.92 33.66
N LEU A 278 -48.40 22.09 33.80
CA LEU A 278 -47.58 22.79 32.80
C LEU A 278 -47.59 22.04 31.45
N ALA A 279 -47.47 20.72 31.50
CA ALA A 279 -47.53 19.82 30.36
C ALA A 279 -47.89 18.40 30.82
N TYR A 280 -48.18 17.50 29.87
CA TYR A 280 -48.64 16.14 30.16
C TYR A 280 -47.84 15.08 29.39
N VAL A 281 -47.49 13.98 30.03
CA VAL A 281 -46.87 12.80 29.42
C VAL A 281 -47.70 11.58 29.81
N LEU A 282 -48.41 11.03 28.83
CA LEU A 282 -49.50 10.08 29.04
C LEU A 282 -49.22 8.77 28.32
N LYS A 283 -49.59 7.64 28.94
CA LYS A 283 -49.60 6.35 28.23
C LYS A 283 -50.64 6.35 27.11
N GLU A 284 -51.85 6.77 27.43
CA GLU A 284 -53.00 6.70 26.52
C GLU A 284 -53.27 8.05 25.87
N GLN A 285 -53.85 8.01 24.67
CA GLN A 285 -54.33 9.23 24.02
C GLN A 285 -55.42 9.89 24.87
N PRO A 286 -55.31 11.19 25.18
CA PRO A 286 -56.31 11.87 25.98
C PRO A 286 -57.65 11.94 25.25
N THR A 287 -58.75 11.64 25.95
CA THR A 287 -60.12 11.71 25.41
C THR A 287 -60.58 13.15 25.18
N THR A 288 -59.98 14.11 25.88
CA THR A 288 -60.16 15.55 25.69
C THR A 288 -58.80 16.20 25.46
N THR A 289 -58.65 16.98 24.38
CA THR A 289 -57.38 17.64 24.05
C THR A 289 -56.96 18.61 25.17
N PRO A 290 -55.80 18.40 25.81
CA PRO A 290 -55.27 19.33 26.81
C PRO A 290 -55.00 20.71 26.20
N SER A 291 -55.19 21.78 26.98
CA SER A 291 -54.80 23.14 26.58
C SER A 291 -53.29 23.40 26.64
N SER A 292 -52.57 22.57 27.39
CA SER A 292 -51.11 22.62 27.53
C SER A 292 -50.43 21.59 26.62
N ALA A 293 -49.12 21.70 26.43
CA ALA A 293 -48.32 20.72 25.70
C ALA A 293 -48.55 19.30 26.26
N PHE A 294 -48.71 18.30 25.39
CA PHE A 294 -48.92 16.93 25.81
C PHE A 294 -48.25 15.91 24.88
N VAL A 295 -47.83 14.79 25.46
CA VAL A 295 -47.30 13.61 24.79
C VAL A 295 -48.16 12.42 25.19
N PHE A 296 -48.52 11.57 24.23
CA PHE A 296 -49.27 10.33 24.46
C PHE A 296 -48.69 9.15 23.68
N ASP A 297 -49.22 7.93 23.89
CA ASP A 297 -48.70 6.68 23.31
C ASP A 297 -47.22 6.48 23.66
N THR A 298 -46.92 6.57 24.96
CA THR A 298 -45.55 6.55 25.45
C THR A 298 -44.93 5.17 25.31
N ARG A 299 -43.77 5.12 24.65
CA ARG A 299 -43.06 3.89 24.31
C ARG A 299 -41.60 3.93 24.66
N VAL A 300 -41.08 2.78 25.09
CA VAL A 300 -39.65 2.49 25.24
C VAL A 300 -39.34 1.30 24.35
N ASN A 301 -38.36 1.45 23.46
CA ASN A 301 -37.99 0.43 22.46
C ASN A 301 -39.20 -0.11 21.66
N GLY A 302 -40.13 0.78 21.29
CA GLY A 302 -41.33 0.45 20.53
C GLY A 302 -42.48 -0.17 21.34
N SER A 303 -42.24 -0.59 22.58
CA SER A 303 -43.27 -1.16 23.46
C SER A 303 -43.99 -0.07 24.24
N LEU A 304 -45.33 -0.11 24.25
CA LEU A 304 -46.16 0.80 25.04
C LEU A 304 -45.87 0.63 26.53
N ILE A 305 -45.59 1.72 27.23
CA ILE A 305 -45.18 1.71 28.63
C ILE A 305 -45.87 2.82 29.42
N SER A 306 -46.08 2.59 30.72
CA SER A 306 -46.52 3.63 31.64
C SER A 306 -45.37 4.62 31.91
N PRO A 307 -45.58 5.94 31.77
CA PRO A 307 -44.60 6.95 32.18
C PRO A 307 -44.19 6.82 33.64
N ALA A 308 -45.10 6.35 34.50
CA ALA A 308 -44.86 6.16 35.93
C ALA A 308 -43.88 5.02 36.27
N SER A 309 -43.55 4.16 35.29
CA SER A 309 -42.47 3.17 35.47
C SER A 309 -41.09 3.66 35.05
N VAL A 310 -40.99 4.88 34.53
CA VAL A 310 -39.74 5.46 33.99
C VAL A 310 -39.34 6.72 34.75
N PHE A 311 -40.30 7.62 35.01
CA PHE A 311 -40.05 8.93 35.61
C PHE A 311 -40.37 8.97 37.10
N ASN A 312 -39.69 9.85 37.84
CA ASN A 312 -39.97 10.11 39.25
C ASN A 312 -40.25 11.59 39.51
N ASP A 313 -40.92 11.87 40.64
CA ASP A 313 -41.24 13.23 41.05
C ASP A 313 -39.97 14.04 41.36
N GLY A 314 -39.92 15.27 40.83
CA GLY A 314 -38.80 16.19 41.00
C GLY A 314 -37.64 16.01 40.02
N ASP A 315 -37.60 14.91 39.27
CA ASP A 315 -36.62 14.70 38.20
C ASP A 315 -36.81 15.73 37.08
N MET A 316 -35.71 16.20 36.49
CA MET A 316 -35.77 17.20 35.43
C MET A 316 -36.15 16.57 34.10
N GLY A 317 -37.37 16.86 33.65
CA GLY A 317 -37.89 16.46 32.36
C GLY A 317 -37.52 17.44 31.25
N VAL A 318 -37.21 16.90 30.07
CA VAL A 318 -37.11 17.68 28.83
C VAL A 318 -38.10 17.11 27.82
N MET A 319 -39.02 17.94 27.34
CA MET A 319 -39.96 17.56 26.29
C MET A 319 -39.54 18.19 24.98
N VAL A 320 -39.52 17.39 23.92
CA VAL A 320 -39.05 17.77 22.59
C VAL A 320 -40.05 17.32 21.55
N PHE A 321 -40.58 18.27 20.79
CA PHE A 321 -41.53 18.01 19.70
C PHE A 321 -40.80 18.20 18.36
N SER A 322 -40.61 17.10 17.65
CA SER A 322 -39.96 17.04 16.34
C SER A 322 -41.01 17.18 15.22
N GLY A 323 -41.22 18.41 14.76
CA GLY A 323 -42.10 18.73 13.63
C GLY A 323 -42.39 20.24 13.50
N ARG A 324 -42.91 20.66 12.34
CA ARG A 324 -43.49 22.00 12.14
C ARG A 324 -45.02 21.87 12.05
N VAL A 325 -45.75 22.87 12.52
CA VAL A 325 -47.19 23.03 12.22
C VAL A 325 -47.38 22.89 10.70
N GLY A 326 -48.09 21.85 10.24
CA GLY A 326 -48.38 21.61 8.82
C GLY A 326 -47.39 20.72 8.05
N ALA A 327 -46.34 20.19 8.69
CA ALA A 327 -45.44 19.21 8.08
C ALA A 327 -45.92 17.79 8.44
N GLY A 328 -46.86 17.23 7.67
CA GLY A 328 -47.13 15.79 7.75
C GLY A 328 -45.82 15.05 7.50
N THR A 329 -45.43 14.14 8.39
CA THR A 329 -44.26 13.30 8.20
C THR A 329 -44.54 12.35 7.04
N SER A 330 -43.96 12.61 5.87
CA SER A 330 -44.07 11.67 4.74
C SER A 330 -43.31 10.41 5.10
N TRP A 331 -44.04 9.33 5.34
CA TRP A 331 -43.48 8.01 5.61
C TRP A 331 -43.37 7.26 4.28
N CYS A 332 -42.16 6.95 3.84
CA CYS A 332 -41.94 6.42 2.49
C CYS A 332 -42.39 4.96 2.33
N ASN A 333 -42.45 4.20 3.42
CA ASN A 333 -42.87 2.81 3.41
C ASN A 333 -43.55 2.43 4.73
N ASP A 334 -44.85 2.15 4.65
CA ASP A 334 -45.70 1.85 5.80
C ASP A 334 -45.36 0.56 6.55
N ASN A 335 -44.56 -0.31 5.95
CA ASN A 335 -44.17 -1.59 6.53
C ASN A 335 -43.08 -1.46 7.60
N TYR A 336 -42.33 -0.35 7.59
CA TYR A 336 -41.28 -0.09 8.58
C TYR A 336 -41.79 0.86 9.66
N GLN A 337 -41.58 0.52 10.93
CA GLN A 337 -42.08 1.31 12.07
C GLN A 337 -41.13 2.43 12.51
N MET A 338 -39.86 2.34 12.12
CA MET A 338 -38.83 3.31 12.47
C MET A 338 -38.10 3.80 11.23
N LYS A 339 -37.57 5.02 11.28
CA LYS A 339 -36.57 5.50 10.33
C LYS A 339 -35.48 6.32 11.01
N ALA A 340 -34.28 6.37 10.46
CA ALA A 340 -33.22 7.26 10.91
C ALA A 340 -32.54 7.93 9.70
N GLY A 341 -32.51 9.26 9.68
CA GLY A 341 -31.91 10.03 8.59
C GLY A 341 -30.38 10.03 8.65
N PHE A 342 -29.69 10.11 7.51
CA PHE A 342 -28.26 10.41 7.45
C PHE A 342 -27.95 11.25 6.21
N THR A 343 -26.89 12.05 6.28
CA THR A 343 -26.45 12.90 5.17
C THR A 343 -25.05 12.55 4.72
N LEU A 344 -24.81 12.64 3.41
CA LEU A 344 -23.50 12.47 2.79
C LEU A 344 -22.92 13.84 2.43
N SER A 345 -21.64 14.03 2.75
CA SER A 345 -20.86 15.22 2.38
C SER A 345 -19.72 14.84 1.44
N GLY A 346 -19.33 15.76 0.56
CA GLY A 346 -18.23 15.54 -0.39
C GLY A 346 -18.50 14.49 -1.47
N VAL A 347 -19.76 14.25 -1.80
CA VAL A 347 -20.18 13.26 -2.81
C VAL A 347 -20.87 13.92 -4.01
N SER A 348 -20.76 13.27 -5.17
CA SER A 348 -21.41 13.66 -6.42
C SER A 348 -22.50 12.67 -6.83
N ASP A 349 -23.49 13.13 -7.59
CA ASP A 349 -24.52 12.25 -8.15
C ASP A 349 -23.90 11.16 -9.04
N GLY A 350 -24.40 9.93 -8.93
CA GLY A 350 -23.89 8.75 -9.63
C GLY A 350 -22.60 8.13 -9.05
N GLN A 351 -21.94 8.78 -8.09
CA GLN A 351 -20.72 8.26 -7.46
C GLN A 351 -21.01 6.98 -6.66
N ILE A 352 -20.11 5.99 -6.73
CA ILE A 352 -20.16 4.79 -5.89
C ILE A 352 -19.35 5.05 -4.61
N VAL A 353 -19.97 4.80 -3.46
CA VAL A 353 -19.35 4.97 -2.14
C VAL A 353 -19.56 3.74 -1.28
N LEU A 354 -18.60 3.49 -0.39
CA LEU A 354 -18.71 2.46 0.65
C LEU A 354 -19.07 3.12 1.97
N LEU A 355 -20.26 2.85 2.49
CA LEU A 355 -20.71 3.31 3.79
C LEU A 355 -20.24 2.35 4.87
N LYS A 356 -19.63 2.88 5.92
CA LYS A 356 -19.16 2.14 7.09
C LYS A 356 -19.91 2.62 8.33
N PHE A 357 -20.60 1.69 9.00
CA PHE A 357 -21.36 1.98 10.22
C PHE A 357 -20.92 1.11 11.40
N ASN A 358 -21.20 1.60 12.62
CA ASN A 358 -20.95 0.87 13.86
C ASN A 358 -22.17 -0.02 14.20
N PRO A 359 -22.03 -1.36 14.26
CA PRO A 359 -23.13 -2.28 14.56
C PRO A 359 -23.80 -2.03 15.92
N SER A 360 -23.06 -1.49 16.89
CA SER A 360 -23.57 -1.20 18.24
C SER A 360 -24.36 0.11 18.31
N SER A 361 -24.25 0.96 17.29
CA SER A 361 -24.99 2.23 17.24
C SER A 361 -26.44 2.02 16.81
N VAL A 362 -27.35 2.81 17.37
CA VAL A 362 -28.74 2.90 16.89
C VAL A 362 -28.71 3.65 15.54
N PRO A 363 -29.42 3.18 14.49
CA PRO A 363 -30.43 2.14 14.49
C PRO A 363 -29.92 0.70 14.39
N PHE A 364 -28.66 0.48 13.99
CA PHE A 364 -28.14 -0.84 13.62
C PHE A 364 -28.19 -1.89 14.73
N SER A 365 -28.03 -1.48 15.99
CA SER A 365 -28.16 -2.40 17.14
C SER A 365 -29.57 -2.95 17.34
N GLN A 366 -30.57 -2.34 16.68
CA GLN A 366 -31.99 -2.74 16.74
C GLN A 366 -32.45 -3.46 15.47
N ILE A 367 -31.64 -3.45 14.40
CA ILE A 367 -32.00 -4.03 13.11
C ILE A 367 -31.67 -5.51 13.13
N ARG A 368 -32.64 -6.37 12.83
CA ARG A 368 -32.41 -7.81 12.68
C ARG A 368 -31.57 -8.06 11.42
N HIS A 369 -30.51 -8.88 11.52
CA HIS A 369 -29.66 -9.24 10.39
C HIS A 369 -29.12 -10.67 10.53
N ASN A 370 -28.62 -11.24 9.43
CA ASN A 370 -27.89 -12.52 9.40
C ASN A 370 -26.47 -12.36 8.81
N GLY A 371 -26.00 -11.13 8.69
CA GLY A 371 -24.66 -10.76 8.27
C GLY A 371 -24.54 -10.30 6.82
N ALA A 372 -25.35 -10.87 5.92
CA ALA A 372 -25.45 -10.42 4.53
C ALA A 372 -26.80 -9.76 4.22
N TYR A 373 -27.83 -10.07 5.00
CA TYR A 373 -29.18 -9.56 4.85
C TYR A 373 -29.64 -8.90 6.14
N ALA A 374 -30.43 -7.83 6.03
CA ALA A 374 -30.95 -7.07 7.15
C ALA A 374 -32.41 -6.64 6.94
N ASP A 375 -33.14 -6.46 8.04
CA ASP A 375 -34.51 -5.93 8.10
C ASP A 375 -34.46 -4.39 7.96
N MET A 376 -34.00 -3.93 6.78
CA MET A 376 -33.91 -2.50 6.50
C MET A 376 -34.02 -2.17 5.01
N ALA A 377 -34.40 -0.92 4.75
CA ALA A 377 -34.36 -0.29 3.44
C ALA A 377 -33.82 1.13 3.54
N ILE A 378 -33.11 1.60 2.51
CA ILE A 378 -32.60 2.98 2.45
C ILE A 378 -33.43 3.74 1.42
N TYR A 379 -34.00 4.87 1.81
CA TYR A 379 -34.76 5.75 0.93
C TYR A 379 -34.11 7.13 0.82
N THR A 380 -34.26 7.78 -0.32
CA THR A 380 -33.95 9.20 -0.49
C THR A 380 -35.02 10.06 0.19
N SER A 381 -34.73 11.36 0.37
CA SER A 381 -35.70 12.34 0.91
C SER A 381 -36.97 12.48 0.06
N SER A 382 -36.95 12.06 -1.22
CA SER A 382 -38.10 12.06 -2.13
C SER A 382 -38.91 10.75 -2.10
N CYS A 383 -38.66 9.87 -1.13
CA CYS A 383 -39.28 8.54 -1.03
C CYS A 383 -38.99 7.59 -2.20
N THR A 384 -37.81 7.71 -2.82
CA THR A 384 -37.31 6.74 -3.78
C THR A 384 -36.40 5.73 -3.07
N LEU A 385 -36.52 4.44 -3.36
CA LEU A 385 -35.60 3.44 -2.82
C LEU A 385 -34.18 3.73 -3.36
N ALA A 386 -33.21 3.81 -2.46
CA ALA A 386 -31.83 4.05 -2.83
C ALA A 386 -31.19 2.78 -3.42
N ASN A 387 -30.20 2.99 -4.28
CA ASN A 387 -29.45 1.91 -4.90
C ASN A 387 -28.32 1.48 -3.95
N TYR A 388 -28.56 0.44 -3.15
CA TYR A 388 -27.58 -0.06 -2.18
C TYR A 388 -27.42 -1.59 -2.22
N TRP A 389 -26.31 -2.07 -1.67
CA TRP A 389 -26.04 -3.49 -1.45
C TRP A 389 -25.21 -3.71 -0.18
N ILE A 390 -25.64 -4.64 0.68
CA ILE A 390 -24.95 -4.99 1.92
C ILE A 390 -23.85 -5.99 1.61
N GLU A 391 -22.60 -5.55 1.75
CA GLU A 391 -21.44 -6.44 1.59
C GLU A 391 -21.25 -7.31 2.82
N LYS A 392 -21.29 -6.69 4.01
CA LYS A 392 -20.95 -7.31 5.28
C LYS A 392 -21.64 -6.59 6.44
N TRP A 393 -22.06 -7.37 7.43
CA TRP A 393 -22.55 -6.90 8.73
C TRP A 393 -22.11 -7.87 9.82
N ASP A 394 -21.14 -7.49 10.65
CA ASP A 394 -20.70 -8.32 11.79
C ASP A 394 -20.73 -7.52 13.10
N SER A 395 -20.12 -8.04 14.17
CA SER A 395 -20.04 -7.35 15.47
C SER A 395 -19.09 -6.15 15.49
N ASN A 396 -18.24 -6.00 14.47
CA ASN A 396 -17.21 -4.96 14.40
C ASN A 396 -17.64 -3.81 13.47
N GLU A 397 -18.19 -4.12 12.30
CA GLU A 397 -18.53 -3.13 11.28
C GLU A 397 -19.69 -3.58 10.37
N ILE A 398 -20.35 -2.60 9.78
CA ILE A 398 -21.32 -2.77 8.70
C ILE A 398 -20.79 -2.04 7.48
N LEU A 399 -20.79 -2.73 6.34
CA LEU A 399 -20.32 -2.23 5.06
C LEU A 399 -21.44 -2.32 4.03
N ILE A 400 -21.90 -1.16 3.55
CA ILE A 400 -22.98 -1.02 2.59
C ILE A 400 -22.48 -0.20 1.42
N TRP A 401 -22.51 -0.77 0.22
CA TRP A 401 -22.27 -0.02 -1.00
C TRP A 401 -23.51 0.78 -1.38
N LEU A 402 -23.30 2.03 -1.82
CA LEU A 402 -24.36 2.93 -2.24
C LEU A 402 -23.95 3.64 -3.53
N LYS A 403 -24.85 3.65 -4.53
CA LYS A 403 -24.76 4.56 -5.67
C LYS A 403 -25.52 5.84 -5.34
N VAL A 404 -24.79 6.94 -5.22
CA VAL A 404 -25.29 8.24 -4.78
C VAL A 404 -26.32 8.75 -5.78
N THR A 405 -27.50 9.12 -5.27
CA THR A 405 -28.62 9.73 -6.03
C THR A 405 -29.11 11.04 -5.37
N GLY A 406 -28.37 11.52 -4.37
CA GLY A 406 -28.71 12.64 -3.51
C GLY A 406 -27.80 12.71 -2.28
N THR A 407 -28.02 13.69 -1.41
CA THR A 407 -27.18 13.91 -0.20
C THR A 407 -27.88 13.54 1.10
N SER A 408 -29.19 13.30 1.07
CA SER A 408 -30.01 13.02 2.26
C SER A 408 -30.77 11.70 2.09
N TYR A 409 -30.54 10.79 3.02
CA TYR A 409 -31.11 9.45 3.00
C TYR A 409 -31.76 9.14 4.35
N SER A 410 -32.59 8.11 4.38
CA SER A 410 -33.19 7.58 5.60
C SER A 410 -33.16 6.06 5.58
N ILE A 411 -32.66 5.48 6.66
CA ILE A 411 -32.68 4.05 6.93
C ILE A 411 -34.02 3.73 7.58
N TYR A 412 -34.90 3.02 6.89
CA TYR A 412 -36.15 2.50 7.41
C TYR A 412 -35.92 1.08 7.95
N TYR A 413 -36.47 0.78 9.12
CA TYR A 413 -36.29 -0.51 9.79
C TYR A 413 -37.42 -0.81 10.78
N SER A 414 -37.52 -2.08 11.21
CA SER A 414 -38.43 -2.54 12.25
C SER A 414 -37.68 -3.46 13.23
N SER A 415 -37.98 -3.34 14.52
CA SER A 415 -37.40 -4.19 15.57
C SER A 415 -38.27 -5.40 15.93
N ASP A 416 -39.48 -5.48 15.39
CA ASP A 416 -40.46 -6.53 15.67
C ASP A 416 -40.28 -7.80 14.80
N GLY A 417 -39.37 -7.76 13.83
CA GLY A 417 -39.04 -8.88 12.95
C GLY A 417 -40.11 -9.24 11.92
N THR A 418 -41.01 -8.30 11.61
CA THR A 418 -42.12 -8.51 10.68
C THR A 418 -41.72 -8.47 9.19
N GLN A 419 -40.59 -7.85 8.83
CA GLN A 419 -40.17 -7.73 7.42
C GLN A 419 -39.12 -8.79 7.03
N PRO A 420 -39.11 -9.25 5.78
CA PRO A 420 -38.07 -10.16 5.30
C PRO A 420 -36.69 -9.48 5.30
N LEU A 421 -35.65 -10.26 5.57
CA LEU A 421 -34.27 -9.77 5.47
C LEU A 421 -33.93 -9.51 4.00
N SER A 422 -33.41 -8.32 3.70
CA SER A 422 -32.99 -7.90 2.36
C SER A 422 -31.50 -7.56 2.33
N ARG A 423 -30.85 -7.81 1.20
CA ARG A 423 -29.44 -7.48 0.95
C ARG A 423 -29.25 -6.25 0.06
N GLY A 424 -30.30 -5.77 -0.59
CA GLY A 424 -30.16 -4.87 -1.75
C GLY A 424 -29.68 -5.63 -3.00
N GLN A 425 -29.35 -4.92 -4.08
CA GLN A 425 -28.98 -5.54 -5.37
C GLN A 425 -27.72 -4.91 -5.96
N LEU A 426 -26.73 -5.75 -6.31
CA LEU A 426 -25.47 -5.31 -6.93
C LEU A 426 -25.71 -4.57 -8.24
N TYR A 427 -26.62 -5.04 -9.08
CA TYR A 427 -26.98 -4.40 -10.36
C TYR A 427 -27.32 -2.92 -10.23
N TYR A 428 -28.06 -2.53 -9.18
CA TYR A 428 -28.42 -1.12 -8.99
C TYR A 428 -27.24 -0.24 -8.57
N VAL A 429 -26.21 -0.83 -7.97
CA VAL A 429 -25.00 -0.11 -7.55
C VAL A 429 -23.96 -0.07 -8.67
N PHE A 430 -23.65 -1.23 -9.26
CA PHE A 430 -22.52 -1.42 -10.18
C PHE A 430 -22.95 -1.61 -11.65
N GLY A 431 -24.26 -1.60 -11.97
CA GLY A 431 -24.73 -1.87 -13.33
C GLY A 431 -24.40 -3.30 -13.74
N ASP A 432 -23.85 -3.48 -14.94
CA ASP A 432 -23.41 -4.79 -15.46
C ASP A 432 -22.02 -5.22 -14.93
N ASN A 433 -21.38 -4.42 -14.07
CA ASN A 433 -20.02 -4.66 -13.57
C ASN A 433 -19.96 -5.66 -12.40
N TYR A 434 -20.63 -6.80 -12.52
CA TYR A 434 -20.62 -7.85 -11.51
C TYR A 434 -20.91 -9.24 -12.08
N THR A 435 -20.53 -10.27 -11.34
CA THR A 435 -20.93 -11.67 -11.55
C THR A 435 -21.10 -12.38 -10.20
N GLU A 436 -21.93 -13.42 -10.14
CA GLU A 436 -22.26 -14.15 -8.91
C GLU A 436 -22.19 -15.66 -9.15
N ASN A 437 -21.84 -16.41 -8.10
CA ASN A 437 -21.81 -17.88 -8.09
C ASN A 437 -20.97 -18.49 -9.23
N VAL A 438 -19.72 -18.04 -9.37
CA VAL A 438 -18.79 -18.55 -10.39
C VAL A 438 -17.92 -19.65 -9.78
N ASP A 439 -17.92 -20.83 -10.40
CA ASP A 439 -17.01 -21.93 -10.05
C ASP A 439 -15.93 -22.07 -11.13
N LEU A 440 -14.67 -22.13 -10.71
CA LEU A 440 -13.52 -22.36 -11.59
C LEU A 440 -12.71 -23.56 -11.12
N SER A 441 -12.53 -24.53 -12.01
CA SER A 441 -11.60 -25.64 -11.84
C SER A 441 -10.16 -25.20 -12.13
N PRO A 442 -9.13 -25.89 -11.59
CA PRO A 442 -7.73 -25.57 -11.84
C PRO A 442 -7.38 -25.53 -13.33
N GLY A 443 -6.70 -24.46 -13.73
CA GLY A 443 -6.35 -24.16 -15.13
C GLY A 443 -7.41 -23.38 -15.90
N GLN A 444 -8.58 -23.09 -15.31
CA GLN A 444 -9.60 -22.27 -15.94
C GLN A 444 -9.44 -20.78 -15.60
N SER A 445 -9.86 -19.94 -16.55
CA SER A 445 -10.03 -18.51 -16.36
C SER A 445 -11.35 -18.03 -16.95
N MET A 446 -11.87 -16.93 -16.42
CA MET A 446 -13.11 -16.29 -16.88
C MET A 446 -12.85 -14.81 -17.11
N PHE A 447 -13.12 -14.32 -18.31
CA PHE A 447 -13.03 -12.89 -18.62
C PHE A 447 -14.08 -12.10 -17.84
N LEU A 448 -13.67 -10.96 -17.26
CA LEU A 448 -14.56 -10.00 -16.62
C LEU A 448 -14.76 -8.76 -17.50
N PHE A 449 -13.69 -8.00 -17.75
CA PHE A 449 -13.73 -6.74 -18.49
C PHE A 449 -12.33 -6.30 -18.96
N ASN A 450 -12.28 -5.24 -19.78
CA ASN A 450 -11.07 -4.54 -20.18
C ASN A 450 -11.03 -3.15 -19.53
N THR A 451 -9.84 -2.66 -19.19
CA THR A 451 -9.67 -1.31 -18.63
C THR A 451 -8.40 -0.61 -19.10
N ASP A 452 -8.50 0.68 -19.37
CA ASP A 452 -7.39 1.61 -19.56
C ASP A 452 -7.22 2.57 -18.36
N SER A 453 -8.13 2.50 -17.40
CA SER A 453 -8.29 3.43 -16.28
C SER A 453 -8.11 2.72 -14.93
N PRO A 454 -7.81 3.45 -13.84
CA PRO A 454 -7.73 2.86 -12.51
C PRO A 454 -9.07 2.23 -12.07
N VAL A 455 -9.02 0.96 -11.70
CA VAL A 455 -10.18 0.17 -11.26
C VAL A 455 -9.84 -0.69 -10.06
N PHE A 456 -10.87 -1.06 -9.30
CA PHE A 456 -10.77 -2.12 -8.31
C PHE A 456 -11.65 -3.29 -8.72
N VAL A 457 -11.22 -4.50 -8.37
CA VAL A 457 -12.01 -5.74 -8.47
C VAL A 457 -12.15 -6.30 -7.07
N ARG A 458 -13.39 -6.41 -6.59
CA ARG A 458 -13.69 -6.91 -5.25
C ARG A 458 -14.50 -8.18 -5.34
N TYR A 459 -14.10 -9.18 -4.58
CA TYR A 459 -14.74 -10.49 -4.64
C TYR A 459 -14.74 -11.22 -3.31
N ASN A 460 -15.64 -12.20 -3.21
CA ASN A 460 -15.67 -13.16 -2.14
C ASN A 460 -15.47 -14.55 -2.72
N ALA A 461 -14.40 -15.22 -2.28
CA ALA A 461 -13.97 -16.50 -2.79
C ALA A 461 -13.68 -17.50 -1.67
N SER A 462 -13.94 -18.77 -1.95
CA SER A 462 -13.54 -19.91 -1.15
C SER A 462 -12.96 -21.01 -2.03
N ALA A 463 -12.03 -21.76 -1.47
CA ALA A 463 -11.46 -22.95 -2.08
C ALA A 463 -12.26 -24.21 -1.69
N SER A 464 -12.08 -25.29 -2.45
CA SER A 464 -12.64 -26.60 -2.10
C SER A 464 -11.94 -27.23 -0.89
N ALA A 465 -10.67 -26.90 -0.65
CA ALA A 465 -9.87 -27.38 0.47
C ALA A 465 -8.84 -26.34 0.96
N ASN A 466 -8.36 -26.51 2.20
CA ASN A 466 -7.25 -25.73 2.76
C ASN A 466 -5.90 -26.30 2.29
N SER A 467 -5.64 -26.16 0.99
CA SER A 467 -4.42 -26.59 0.29
C SER A 467 -4.13 -25.67 -0.90
N ASP A 468 -2.96 -25.82 -1.54
CA ASP A 468 -2.52 -25.05 -2.74
C ASP A 468 -3.72 -24.60 -3.62
N PHE A 469 -4.02 -23.29 -3.58
CA PHE A 469 -5.27 -22.73 -4.11
C PHE A 469 -5.02 -21.97 -5.41
N GLY A 470 -4.08 -21.02 -5.37
CA GLY A 470 -3.68 -20.24 -6.55
C GLY A 470 -4.87 -19.58 -7.26
N GLY A 471 -5.86 -19.14 -6.49
CA GLY A 471 -7.11 -18.55 -6.99
C GLY A 471 -7.18 -17.04 -6.73
N GLY A 472 -7.72 -16.29 -7.69
CA GLY A 472 -7.87 -14.84 -7.59
C GLY A 472 -8.10 -14.16 -8.94
N VAL A 473 -7.35 -13.09 -9.22
CA VAL A 473 -7.47 -12.28 -10.44
C VAL A 473 -6.21 -12.41 -11.30
N GLU A 474 -6.39 -12.49 -12.62
CA GLU A 474 -5.34 -12.46 -13.62
C GLU A 474 -5.53 -11.26 -14.55
N LEU A 475 -4.43 -10.57 -14.83
CA LEU A 475 -4.36 -9.43 -15.72
C LEU A 475 -3.58 -9.85 -16.97
N ASN A 476 -4.13 -9.59 -18.13
CA ASN A 476 -3.44 -9.70 -19.41
C ASN A 476 -3.12 -8.30 -19.91
N VAL A 477 -1.84 -7.93 -19.85
CA VAL A 477 -1.35 -6.59 -20.14
C VAL A 477 -0.64 -6.61 -21.49
N PRO A 478 -1.13 -5.89 -22.52
CA PRO A 478 -0.40 -5.73 -23.76
C PRO A 478 0.78 -4.79 -23.51
N ALA A 479 2.00 -5.33 -23.39
CA ALA A 479 3.20 -4.58 -23.08
C ALA A 479 4.01 -4.27 -24.35
N LEU A 480 4.48 -3.04 -24.52
CA LEU A 480 5.47 -2.70 -25.55
C LEU A 480 6.84 -3.28 -25.16
N VAL A 481 7.17 -4.43 -25.73
CA VAL A 481 8.49 -5.04 -25.56
C VAL A 481 9.40 -4.64 -26.74
N PRO A 482 10.69 -4.41 -26.48
CA PRO A 482 11.60 -4.01 -27.53
C PRO A 482 11.96 -5.21 -28.41
N SER A 483 11.56 -5.17 -29.68
CA SER A 483 11.84 -6.22 -30.66
C SER A 483 13.32 -6.25 -31.06
N ASN A 484 13.79 -7.35 -31.65
CA ASN A 484 15.13 -7.41 -32.24
C ASN A 484 15.17 -6.83 -33.67
N VAL A 485 14.57 -5.65 -33.84
CA VAL A 485 14.55 -4.90 -35.09
C VAL A 485 14.94 -3.45 -34.81
N LEU A 486 15.87 -2.92 -35.60
CA LEU A 486 16.22 -1.50 -35.64
C LEU A 486 15.56 -0.84 -36.84
N LYS A 487 14.92 0.31 -36.63
CA LYS A 487 14.51 1.22 -37.69
C LYS A 487 15.61 2.25 -37.89
N VAL A 488 16.11 2.33 -39.12
CA VAL A 488 17.08 3.33 -39.58
C VAL A 488 16.35 4.27 -40.53
N SER A 489 16.06 5.49 -40.08
CA SER A 489 15.46 6.52 -40.94
C SER A 489 16.60 7.30 -41.59
N ILE A 490 16.65 7.28 -42.91
CA ILE A 490 17.71 7.88 -43.71
C ILE A 490 17.13 9.09 -44.44
N ASP A 491 17.71 10.26 -44.22
CA ASP A 491 17.35 11.51 -44.87
C ASP A 491 18.42 11.94 -45.87
N TYR A 492 17.98 12.54 -46.97
CA TYR A 492 18.82 13.05 -48.04
C TYR A 492 18.06 14.19 -48.76
N PRO A 493 18.72 15.31 -49.13
CA PRO A 493 18.04 16.49 -49.69
C PRO A 493 17.32 16.26 -51.02
N TYR A 494 17.49 15.10 -51.66
CA TYR A 494 16.87 14.74 -52.92
C TYR A 494 16.41 13.28 -52.90
N THR A 495 15.34 12.96 -53.63
CA THR A 495 14.93 11.57 -53.82
C THR A 495 15.82 10.89 -54.86
N VAL A 496 16.58 9.88 -54.43
CA VAL A 496 17.46 9.08 -55.28
C VAL A 496 17.17 7.59 -55.05
N SER A 497 16.99 6.84 -56.14
CA SER A 497 16.70 5.39 -56.09
C SER A 497 17.89 4.55 -56.52
N ASP A 498 17.93 3.30 -56.05
CA ASP A 498 18.94 2.31 -56.44
C ASP A 498 20.37 2.82 -56.14
N VAL A 499 20.61 3.19 -54.90
CA VAL A 499 21.88 3.75 -54.40
C VAL A 499 22.46 2.89 -53.29
N GLN A 500 23.79 2.87 -53.19
CA GLN A 500 24.51 2.20 -52.12
C GLN A 500 24.75 3.18 -50.98
N VAL A 501 24.08 2.95 -49.87
CA VAL A 501 24.06 3.83 -48.72
C VAL A 501 24.71 3.13 -47.53
N PRO A 502 25.61 3.81 -46.82
CA PRO A 502 26.22 3.32 -45.60
C PRO A 502 25.34 3.64 -44.38
N ILE A 503 25.17 2.67 -43.50
CA ILE A 503 24.48 2.78 -42.22
C ILE A 503 25.48 2.52 -41.10
N TYR A 504 25.53 3.40 -40.10
CA TYR A 504 26.42 3.22 -38.96
C TYR A 504 25.71 2.90 -37.66
N LEU A 505 26.05 1.74 -37.10
CA LEU A 505 25.64 1.36 -35.77
C LEU A 505 26.70 1.81 -34.77
N ASN A 506 26.32 2.70 -33.85
CA ASN A 506 27.18 3.07 -32.74
C ASN A 506 27.38 1.91 -31.74
N SER A 507 28.20 2.11 -30.71
CA SER A 507 28.47 1.08 -29.69
C SER A 507 27.22 0.58 -28.96
N THR A 508 26.19 1.40 -28.79
CA THR A 508 24.92 1.01 -28.14
C THR A 508 24.21 -0.10 -28.92
N TRP A 509 24.26 -0.06 -30.24
CA TRP A 509 23.61 -1.03 -31.11
C TRP A 509 24.56 -2.16 -31.51
N ALA A 510 25.78 -1.84 -31.91
CA ALA A 510 26.75 -2.82 -32.42
C ALA A 510 27.13 -3.89 -31.39
N SER A 511 27.22 -3.53 -30.10
CA SER A 511 27.52 -4.48 -29.00
C SER A 511 26.36 -5.40 -28.61
N ARG A 512 25.12 -5.03 -28.96
CA ARG A 512 23.91 -5.83 -28.65
C ARG A 512 23.62 -6.90 -29.70
N ILE A 513 24.14 -6.71 -30.90
CA ILE A 513 23.92 -7.62 -32.03
C ILE A 513 25.01 -8.69 -31.99
N PRO A 514 24.66 -9.98 -31.99
CA PRO A 514 25.64 -11.05 -32.06
C PRO A 514 26.53 -10.92 -33.31
N HIS A 515 27.85 -10.91 -33.10
CA HIS A 515 28.82 -10.72 -34.16
C HIS A 515 30.16 -11.42 -33.86
N SER A 516 30.93 -11.69 -34.90
CA SER A 516 32.31 -12.19 -34.81
C SER A 516 33.13 -11.69 -35.98
N GLY A 517 34.23 -10.98 -35.70
CA GLY A 517 34.99 -10.30 -36.75
C GLY A 517 34.12 -9.29 -37.50
N ASN A 518 34.10 -9.38 -38.83
CA ASN A 518 33.27 -8.54 -39.71
C ASN A 518 31.99 -9.26 -40.16
N GLU A 519 31.48 -10.19 -39.36
CA GLU A 519 30.23 -10.91 -39.61
C GLU A 519 29.26 -10.68 -38.45
N ALA A 520 27.98 -10.57 -38.74
CA ALA A 520 26.92 -10.36 -37.74
C ALA A 520 25.68 -11.18 -38.07
N GLN A 521 24.87 -11.50 -37.05
CA GLN A 521 23.60 -12.21 -37.21
C GLN A 521 22.49 -11.19 -37.52
N ILE A 522 22.45 -10.72 -38.77
CA ILE A 522 21.50 -9.69 -39.24
C ILE A 522 20.86 -10.00 -40.59
N GLU A 523 19.69 -9.42 -40.82
CA GLU A 523 19.04 -9.29 -42.12
C GLU A 523 18.50 -7.86 -42.30
N VAL A 524 18.43 -7.36 -43.53
CA VAL A 524 18.03 -5.98 -43.83
C VAL A 524 16.80 -5.95 -44.73
N TYR A 525 15.86 -5.04 -44.46
CA TYR A 525 14.56 -4.94 -45.13
C TYR A 525 14.21 -3.48 -45.46
N SER A 526 13.40 -3.26 -46.50
CA SER A 526 12.88 -1.94 -46.87
C SER A 526 11.54 -1.59 -46.24
N ASP A 527 10.91 -2.52 -45.52
CA ASP A 527 9.58 -2.37 -44.95
C ASP A 527 9.50 -2.86 -43.50
N SER A 528 8.61 -2.25 -42.70
CA SER A 528 8.39 -2.62 -41.30
C SER A 528 7.78 -4.01 -41.12
N GLY A 529 7.16 -4.56 -42.17
CA GLY A 529 6.60 -5.92 -42.19
C GLY A 529 7.66 -7.01 -42.41
N LEU A 530 8.92 -6.64 -42.65
CA LEU A 530 10.04 -7.56 -42.95
C LEU A 530 9.75 -8.49 -44.14
N THR A 531 9.10 -7.96 -45.18
CA THR A 531 8.68 -8.74 -46.35
C THR A 531 9.61 -8.56 -47.56
N GLN A 532 10.26 -7.41 -47.69
CA GLN A 532 11.13 -7.08 -48.81
C GLN A 532 12.58 -6.92 -48.35
N ARG A 533 13.39 -7.96 -48.58
CA ARG A 533 14.82 -7.98 -48.23
C ARG A 533 15.62 -7.01 -49.10
N LEU A 534 16.59 -6.36 -48.48
CA LEU A 534 17.60 -5.53 -49.13
C LEU A 534 18.97 -6.21 -49.05
N PRO A 535 19.79 -6.15 -50.12
CA PRO A 535 21.15 -6.65 -50.06
C PRO A 535 22.01 -5.72 -49.20
N PHE A 536 22.95 -6.30 -48.47
CA PHE A 536 23.87 -5.56 -47.61
C PHE A 536 25.27 -6.18 -47.61
N TRP A 537 26.26 -5.40 -47.20
CA TRP A 537 27.63 -5.86 -46.97
C TRP A 537 28.29 -5.10 -45.81
N ILE A 538 28.97 -5.84 -44.93
CA ILE A 538 29.61 -5.29 -43.72
C ILE A 538 31.06 -4.88 -44.04
N GLU A 539 31.32 -3.57 -44.02
CA GLU A 539 32.66 -3.01 -44.19
C GLU A 539 33.53 -3.29 -42.96
N TYR A 540 32.97 -3.06 -41.76
CA TYR A 540 33.58 -3.43 -40.49
C TYR A 540 32.56 -3.63 -39.37
N TRP A 541 32.91 -4.43 -38.37
CA TRP A 541 32.14 -4.57 -37.13
C TRP A 541 33.06 -4.77 -35.92
N ASN A 542 32.73 -4.14 -34.78
CA ASN A 542 33.19 -4.49 -33.43
C ASN A 542 32.27 -3.86 -32.38
N ASP A 543 32.52 -4.12 -31.09
CA ASP A 543 31.71 -3.59 -29.98
C ASP A 543 31.62 -2.05 -29.93
N ASN A 544 32.59 -1.32 -30.50
CA ASN A 544 32.59 0.14 -30.52
C ASN A 544 31.79 0.73 -31.69
N GLY A 545 31.39 -0.09 -32.66
CA GLY A 545 30.55 0.33 -33.78
C GLY A 545 30.69 -0.57 -35.01
N ALA A 546 29.77 -0.41 -35.95
CA ALA A 546 29.73 -1.17 -37.20
C ALA A 546 29.26 -0.30 -38.37
N LEU A 547 29.76 -0.59 -39.58
CA LEU A 547 29.39 0.10 -40.80
C LEU A 547 28.92 -0.90 -41.85
N ILE A 548 27.67 -0.73 -42.27
CA ILE A 548 26.94 -1.65 -43.12
C ILE A 548 26.53 -0.90 -44.39
N TRP A 549 26.89 -1.39 -45.56
CA TRP A 549 26.41 -0.85 -46.82
C TRP A 549 25.14 -1.56 -47.25
N VAL A 550 24.13 -0.80 -47.67
CA VAL A 550 22.83 -1.30 -48.09
C VAL A 550 22.47 -0.68 -49.43
N ARG A 551 21.92 -1.46 -50.36
CA ARG A 551 21.39 -0.93 -51.62
C ARG A 551 19.91 -0.59 -51.43
N THR A 552 19.57 0.70 -51.47
CA THR A 552 18.20 1.19 -51.16
C THR A 552 17.87 2.47 -51.94
N SER A 553 16.75 3.11 -51.61
CA SER A 553 16.39 4.46 -52.06
C SER A 553 16.39 5.43 -50.86
N VAL A 554 16.78 6.69 -51.09
CA VAL A 554 16.80 7.74 -50.06
C VAL A 554 16.04 8.99 -50.54
N PRO A 555 15.45 9.79 -49.65
CA PRO A 555 15.22 9.50 -48.23
C PRO A 555 14.26 8.31 -48.07
N GLY A 556 14.36 7.58 -46.96
CA GLY A 556 13.57 6.37 -46.72
C GLY A 556 13.97 5.63 -45.45
N ASP A 557 13.21 4.60 -45.11
CA ASP A 557 13.44 3.76 -43.93
C ASP A 557 14.07 2.42 -44.32
N VAL A 558 15.02 1.97 -43.51
CA VAL A 558 15.63 0.63 -43.58
C VAL A 558 15.45 -0.07 -42.23
N TYR A 559 15.11 -1.35 -42.25
CA TYR A 559 14.87 -2.15 -41.05
C TYR A 559 15.92 -3.25 -40.93
N ILE A 560 16.64 -3.29 -39.81
CA ILE A 560 17.68 -4.30 -39.55
C ILE A 560 17.14 -5.26 -38.48
N LYS A 561 16.82 -6.50 -38.88
CA LYS A 561 16.49 -7.61 -37.97
C LYS A 561 17.79 -8.22 -37.47
N PHE A 562 17.86 -8.55 -36.18
CA PHE A 562 19.00 -9.25 -35.57
C PHE A 562 18.56 -10.33 -34.58
N GLY A 563 19.45 -11.25 -34.23
CA GLY A 563 19.16 -12.28 -33.21
C GLY A 563 19.92 -13.58 -33.41
N ASP A 564 19.99 -14.40 -32.36
CA ASP A 564 20.70 -15.68 -32.38
C ASP A 564 20.08 -16.71 -33.36
N ASP A 565 18.86 -16.46 -33.83
CA ASP A 565 18.15 -17.26 -34.84
C ASP A 565 18.67 -17.07 -36.27
N LEU A 566 19.47 -16.03 -36.52
CA LEU A 566 20.01 -15.71 -37.84
C LEU A 566 21.43 -16.26 -38.04
N PRO A 567 21.83 -16.63 -39.27
CA PRO A 567 23.20 -17.05 -39.53
C PRO A 567 24.18 -15.88 -39.39
N LEU A 568 25.39 -16.16 -38.90
CA LEU A 568 26.48 -15.20 -38.93
C LEU A 568 26.91 -14.97 -40.38
N THR A 569 26.89 -13.72 -40.86
CA THR A 569 27.20 -13.39 -42.26
C THR A 569 27.88 -12.03 -42.39
N ARG A 570 28.72 -11.88 -43.42
CA ARG A 570 29.27 -10.58 -43.86
C ARG A 570 28.35 -9.83 -44.83
N GLY A 571 27.33 -10.49 -45.35
CA GLY A 571 26.54 -10.03 -46.50
C GLY A 571 27.26 -10.26 -47.83
N ASP A 572 26.62 -9.85 -48.93
CA ASP A 572 27.13 -10.02 -50.29
C ASP A 572 27.32 -8.66 -50.97
N GLY A 573 28.58 -8.27 -51.17
CA GLY A 573 28.93 -7.01 -51.83
C GLY A 573 28.63 -7.00 -53.32
N ASP A 574 28.57 -8.14 -54.00
CA ASP A 574 28.25 -8.21 -55.43
C ASP A 574 26.78 -7.84 -55.70
N GLU A 575 25.89 -8.04 -54.72
CA GLU A 575 24.49 -7.61 -54.80
C GLU A 575 24.30 -6.12 -54.45
N VAL A 576 25.19 -5.56 -53.63
CA VAL A 576 25.13 -4.18 -53.17
C VAL A 576 25.71 -3.21 -54.19
N PHE A 577 26.95 -3.42 -54.60
CA PHE A 577 27.74 -2.45 -55.35
C PHE A 577 27.64 -2.64 -56.87
N LEU A 578 28.01 -1.61 -57.64
CA LEU A 578 28.04 -1.70 -59.11
C LEU A 578 29.16 -2.65 -59.59
N TRP A 579 30.24 -2.73 -58.81
CA TRP A 579 31.31 -3.69 -58.95
C TRP A 579 31.98 -3.90 -57.58
N PHE A 580 32.35 -5.14 -57.27
CA PHE A 580 32.90 -5.49 -55.96
C PHE A 580 34.05 -6.50 -56.09
N TYR A 581 35.08 -6.34 -55.23
CA TYR A 581 36.19 -7.27 -55.12
C TYR A 581 36.75 -7.26 -53.69
N ASP A 582 36.40 -8.27 -52.89
CA ASP A 582 36.83 -8.44 -51.49
C ASP A 582 37.81 -9.61 -51.34
N LYS A 583 38.97 -9.46 -51.97
CA LYS A 583 40.08 -10.39 -51.79
C LYS A 583 41.36 -9.64 -51.50
N LYS A 584 41.99 -10.04 -50.38
CA LYS A 584 43.29 -9.52 -49.96
C LYS A 584 44.33 -9.71 -51.07
N THR A 585 44.82 -8.59 -51.61
CA THR A 585 45.69 -8.57 -52.79
C THR A 585 46.95 -7.78 -52.48
N THR A 586 48.11 -8.44 -52.59
CA THR A 586 49.42 -7.79 -52.43
C THR A 586 49.93 -7.32 -53.79
N VAL A 587 50.25 -6.03 -53.92
CA VAL A 587 50.87 -5.46 -55.11
C VAL A 587 52.30 -5.03 -54.77
N ASN A 588 53.26 -5.67 -55.42
CA ASN A 588 54.68 -5.41 -55.20
C ASN A 588 55.10 -4.04 -55.76
N ASP A 589 56.20 -3.49 -55.25
CA ASP A 589 56.81 -2.24 -55.75
C ASP A 589 56.98 -2.27 -57.28
N GLY A 590 56.48 -1.24 -57.97
CA GLY A 590 56.49 -1.12 -59.43
C GLY A 590 55.54 -2.07 -60.18
N LYS A 591 54.56 -2.69 -59.51
CA LYS A 591 53.58 -3.59 -60.14
C LYS A 591 52.16 -3.02 -60.07
N SER A 592 51.26 -3.65 -60.83
CA SER A 592 49.83 -3.37 -60.81
C SER A 592 49.02 -4.65 -61.02
N VAL A 593 47.78 -4.64 -60.54
CA VAL A 593 46.76 -5.67 -60.80
C VAL A 593 45.56 -4.96 -61.41
N SER A 594 45.06 -5.41 -62.55
CA SER A 594 44.00 -4.70 -63.29
C SER A 594 42.74 -5.54 -63.44
N PHE A 595 41.59 -4.89 -63.37
CA PHE A 595 40.26 -5.47 -63.48
C PHE A 595 39.49 -4.79 -64.61
N ASP A 596 39.09 -5.57 -65.60
CA ASP A 596 38.19 -5.12 -66.66
C ASP A 596 36.79 -4.95 -66.09
N VAL A 597 36.29 -3.71 -66.10
CA VAL A 597 34.97 -3.33 -65.59
C VAL A 597 34.05 -2.81 -66.70
N SER A 598 34.50 -2.84 -67.96
CA SER A 598 33.74 -2.35 -69.12
C SER A 598 32.37 -3.01 -69.24
N LYS A 599 32.29 -4.32 -68.93
CA LYS A 599 31.05 -5.11 -68.97
C LYS A 599 29.96 -4.66 -67.98
N TYR A 600 30.31 -3.86 -66.97
CA TYR A 600 29.34 -3.37 -65.96
C TYR A 600 28.69 -2.05 -66.38
N ASN A 601 29.06 -1.46 -67.52
CA ASN A 601 28.43 -0.25 -68.08
C ASN A 601 28.33 0.88 -67.03
N LEU A 602 29.45 1.22 -66.40
CA LEU A 602 29.53 2.19 -65.32
C LEU A 602 29.50 3.62 -65.88
N TYR A 603 28.30 4.20 -65.94
CA TYR A 603 28.03 5.58 -66.35
C TYR A 603 27.62 6.47 -65.16
N GLY A 604 27.71 7.77 -65.36
CA GLY A 604 27.38 8.82 -64.42
C GLY A 604 28.45 9.06 -63.34
N ASN A 605 28.02 9.80 -62.33
CA ASN A 605 28.86 10.08 -61.17
C ASN A 605 29.07 8.79 -60.36
N ILE A 606 30.34 8.39 -60.17
CA ILE A 606 30.71 7.17 -59.46
C ILE A 606 31.74 7.46 -58.36
N ALA A 607 31.78 6.57 -57.36
CA ALA A 607 32.81 6.54 -56.35
C ALA A 607 33.47 5.17 -56.27
N ILE A 608 34.79 5.14 -56.13
CA ILE A 608 35.60 3.93 -55.99
C ILE A 608 36.19 3.92 -54.57
N ARG A 609 35.69 3.03 -53.71
CA ARG A 609 36.13 2.92 -52.32
C ARG A 609 37.00 1.69 -52.14
N PHE A 610 38.11 1.82 -51.41
CA PHE A 610 39.03 0.72 -51.17
C PHE A 610 39.79 0.86 -49.85
N SER A 611 40.22 -0.28 -49.30
CA SER A 611 41.07 -0.33 -48.11
C SER A 611 42.46 -0.83 -48.48
N MET A 612 43.50 -0.09 -48.05
CA MET A 612 44.88 -0.49 -48.29
C MET A 612 45.83 -0.14 -47.14
N ARG A 613 46.93 -0.89 -47.05
CA ARG A 613 48.04 -0.61 -46.14
C ARG A 613 49.40 -0.92 -46.75
N PRO A 614 50.48 -0.26 -46.27
CA PRO A 614 51.83 -0.58 -46.66
C PRO A 614 52.33 -1.78 -45.86
N THR A 615 53.34 -2.46 -46.37
CA THR A 615 54.04 -3.52 -45.63
C THR A 615 55.16 -2.97 -44.77
N LYS A 616 55.71 -1.79 -45.10
CA LYS A 616 56.83 -1.15 -44.39
C LYS A 616 56.57 0.35 -44.22
N ASN A 617 57.17 0.95 -43.20
CA ASN A 617 57.17 2.41 -43.00
C ASN A 617 58.21 3.09 -43.91
N LYS A 618 57.95 3.11 -45.21
CA LYS A 618 58.78 3.71 -46.26
C LYS A 618 57.90 4.41 -47.28
N ALA A 619 58.48 5.22 -48.17
CA ALA A 619 57.72 5.83 -49.26
C ALA A 619 56.97 4.75 -50.05
N TRP A 620 55.81 5.09 -50.58
CA TRP A 620 55.04 4.24 -51.47
C TRP A 620 54.11 5.13 -52.27
N ASN A 621 53.99 4.91 -53.58
CA ASN A 621 53.07 5.66 -54.43
C ASN A 621 51.95 4.71 -54.87
N ALA A 622 51.16 4.28 -53.88
CA ALA A 622 50.17 3.21 -54.02
C ALA A 622 48.74 3.75 -54.00
N GLY A 623 47.84 3.06 -54.69
CA GLY A 623 46.42 3.38 -54.72
C GLY A 623 45.73 2.79 -55.95
N VAL A 624 44.85 3.55 -56.59
CA VAL A 624 44.07 3.08 -57.73
C VAL A 624 44.34 3.88 -58.99
N ARG A 625 44.31 3.22 -60.13
CA ARG A 625 44.41 3.79 -61.46
C ARG A 625 43.13 3.48 -62.21
N ILE A 626 42.50 4.49 -62.78
CA ILE A 626 41.38 4.29 -63.69
C ILE A 626 41.85 4.44 -65.13
N TYR A 627 41.19 3.73 -66.03
CA TYR A 627 41.47 3.76 -67.45
C TYR A 627 40.17 3.90 -68.24
N THR A 628 40.23 4.77 -69.24
CA THR A 628 39.19 5.01 -70.22
C THR A 628 39.83 5.35 -71.56
N SER A 629 39.12 5.09 -72.65
CA SER A 629 39.54 5.48 -73.99
C SER A 629 38.48 6.34 -74.68
N TYR A 630 38.93 7.21 -75.57
CA TYR A 630 38.05 8.05 -76.35
C TYR A 630 38.51 8.09 -77.81
N THR A 631 37.59 7.72 -78.72
CA THR A 631 37.82 7.75 -80.15
C THR A 631 37.35 9.08 -80.73
N TYR A 632 38.28 9.88 -81.24
CA TYR A 632 37.97 11.15 -81.89
C TYR A 632 37.44 10.93 -83.29
N TRP A 633 36.21 11.36 -83.56
CA TRP A 633 35.59 11.36 -84.90
C TRP A 633 35.64 10.01 -85.64
N GLY A 634 35.87 8.90 -84.93
CA GLY A 634 36.03 7.56 -85.50
C GLY A 634 37.43 7.24 -86.06
N GLU A 635 38.43 8.10 -85.91
CA GLU A 635 39.73 7.96 -86.60
C GLU A 635 40.90 7.49 -85.70
N TYR A 636 41.01 8.01 -84.47
CA TYR A 636 42.10 7.68 -83.54
C TYR A 636 41.58 7.60 -82.11
N THR A 637 42.10 6.64 -81.33
CA THR A 637 41.61 6.33 -79.97
C THR A 637 42.66 6.64 -78.92
N ASP A 638 42.52 7.76 -78.23
CA ASP A 638 43.43 8.09 -77.14
C ASP A 638 43.07 7.29 -75.88
N ARG A 639 44.12 6.99 -75.11
CA ARG A 639 44.03 6.18 -73.90
C ARG A 639 44.37 7.02 -72.69
N TYR A 640 43.42 7.19 -71.78
CA TYR A 640 43.54 8.04 -70.60
C TYR A 640 43.70 7.21 -69.34
N TYR A 641 44.61 7.63 -68.48
CA TYR A 641 44.85 7.06 -67.16
C TYR A 641 44.85 8.15 -66.11
N ILE A 642 44.12 7.92 -65.02
CA ILE A 642 44.15 8.80 -63.86
C ILE A 642 44.57 7.97 -62.65
N ASP A 643 45.68 8.34 -62.01
CA ASP A 643 46.22 7.63 -60.85
C ASP A 643 45.94 8.40 -59.57
N PHE A 644 45.33 7.72 -58.61
CA PHE A 644 45.06 8.19 -57.27
C PHE A 644 45.98 7.46 -56.31
N THR A 645 47.01 8.13 -55.82
CA THR A 645 48.09 7.51 -55.01
C THR A 645 48.32 8.25 -53.71
N ASP A 646 48.60 7.54 -52.63
CA ASP A 646 48.97 8.11 -51.33
C ASP A 646 50.38 7.68 -50.94
N ASP A 647 51.07 8.50 -50.14
CA ASP A 647 52.45 8.29 -49.70
C ASP A 647 52.65 8.48 -48.18
N LEU A 648 53.76 7.97 -47.65
CA LEU A 648 54.13 7.95 -46.24
C LEU A 648 55.25 8.95 -45.86
N VAL A 649 56.20 9.26 -46.75
CA VAL A 649 57.53 9.75 -46.31
C VAL A 649 57.86 11.20 -46.68
N ASN A 650 56.93 11.98 -47.27
CA ASN A 650 57.19 13.40 -47.53
C ASN A 650 55.90 14.25 -47.54
N LYS A 651 55.86 15.37 -46.78
CA LYS A 651 54.67 16.25 -46.65
C LYS A 651 54.17 16.76 -48.00
N ASN A 652 55.04 16.89 -49.00
CA ASN A 652 54.70 17.35 -50.35
C ASN A 652 54.29 16.20 -51.30
N ASN A 653 54.13 14.98 -50.79
CA ASN A 653 53.90 13.74 -51.54
C ASN A 653 52.63 12.99 -51.08
N GLY A 654 51.73 13.62 -50.31
CA GLY A 654 50.52 13.02 -49.70
C GLY A 654 49.48 12.45 -50.68
N LEU A 655 48.19 12.84 -50.56
CA LEU A 655 47.16 12.34 -51.48
C LEU A 655 47.31 12.97 -52.86
N ARG A 656 47.61 12.15 -53.87
CA ARG A 656 47.95 12.62 -55.22
C ARG A 656 47.03 12.11 -56.30
N ILE A 657 46.81 12.98 -57.28
CA ILE A 657 46.05 12.66 -58.48
C ILE A 657 46.90 13.01 -59.71
N TRP A 658 47.22 12.00 -60.52
CA TRP A 658 48.05 12.12 -61.73
C TRP A 658 47.21 11.87 -62.97
N GLY A 659 47.39 12.66 -64.02
CA GLY A 659 46.80 12.42 -65.34
C GLY A 659 47.85 11.99 -66.37
N TYR A 660 47.59 10.93 -67.11
CA TYR A 660 48.41 10.50 -68.24
C TYR A 660 47.52 10.18 -69.42
N TRP A 661 47.96 10.49 -70.63
CA TRP A 661 47.30 9.98 -71.83
C TRP A 661 48.30 9.55 -72.88
N TYR A 662 47.95 8.50 -73.61
CA TYR A 662 48.65 8.14 -74.83
C TYR A 662 47.85 8.70 -76.00
N ASP A 663 48.51 9.55 -76.76
CA ASP A 663 47.98 10.13 -77.97
C ASP A 663 48.32 9.18 -79.13
N ASP A 664 47.31 8.53 -79.67
CA ASP A 664 47.48 7.53 -80.73
C ASP A 664 47.96 8.19 -82.04
N TYR A 665 47.63 9.48 -82.27
CA TYR A 665 48.04 10.23 -83.46
C TYR A 665 49.54 10.56 -83.46
N TYR A 666 50.08 11.02 -82.32
CA TYR A 666 51.51 11.31 -82.17
C TYR A 666 52.34 10.11 -81.67
N GLY A 667 51.70 9.01 -81.32
CA GLY A 667 52.34 7.76 -80.88
C GLY A 667 53.14 7.88 -79.58
N LYS A 668 52.80 8.82 -78.69
CA LYS A 668 53.58 9.10 -77.48
C LYS A 668 52.71 9.40 -76.25
N TRP A 669 53.31 9.21 -75.08
CA TRP A 669 52.70 9.55 -73.81
C TRP A 669 52.85 11.03 -73.48
N TYR A 670 51.76 11.60 -73.00
CA TYR A 670 51.72 12.90 -72.39
C TYR A 670 51.35 12.78 -70.92
N TYR A 671 51.80 13.77 -70.15
CA TYR A 671 51.68 13.81 -68.73
C TYR A 671 51.12 15.16 -68.30
N GLN A 672 50.09 15.11 -67.47
CA GLN A 672 49.51 16.28 -66.83
C GLN A 672 49.97 16.29 -65.37
N GLY A 673 50.46 17.44 -64.92
CA GLY A 673 51.02 17.63 -63.58
C GLY A 673 50.17 17.00 -62.46
N ALA A 674 50.84 16.52 -61.41
CA ALA A 674 50.18 15.93 -60.27
C ALA A 674 49.77 17.03 -59.31
N THR A 675 48.60 16.85 -58.71
CA THR A 675 48.22 17.64 -57.55
C THR A 675 48.42 16.82 -56.30
N SER A 676 48.71 17.50 -55.20
CA SER A 676 48.93 16.87 -53.91
C SER A 676 48.23 17.68 -52.83
N ALA A 677 47.43 17.02 -52.01
CA ALA A 677 46.82 17.64 -50.85
C ALA A 677 46.97 16.75 -49.60
N GLY A 678 46.96 17.39 -48.44
CA GLY A 678 47.10 16.73 -47.14
C GLY A 678 48.55 16.41 -46.74
N GLU A 679 48.76 16.22 -45.44
CA GLU A 679 50.06 15.83 -44.88
C GLU A 679 50.33 14.32 -45.02
N THR A 680 51.57 13.90 -44.77
CA THR A 680 51.94 12.48 -44.65
C THR A 680 51.12 11.78 -43.59
N ARG A 681 50.63 10.58 -43.89
CA ARG A 681 50.03 9.71 -42.88
C ARG A 681 51.08 8.91 -42.12
N GLY A 682 50.74 8.48 -40.91
CA GLY A 682 51.50 7.45 -40.19
C GLY A 682 51.35 6.06 -40.84
N CYS A 683 52.31 5.18 -40.57
CA CYS A 683 52.28 3.76 -40.96
C CYS A 683 51.64 2.90 -39.85
N CYS A 684 51.21 1.65 -40.02
CA CYS A 684 51.09 0.75 -41.19
C CYS A 684 49.72 0.06 -41.17
N ALA A 685 48.73 0.73 -40.56
CA ALA A 685 47.37 0.22 -40.46
C ALA A 685 46.64 0.31 -41.80
N TYR A 686 45.58 -0.50 -41.95
CA TYR A 686 44.61 -0.29 -43.01
C TYR A 686 43.97 1.08 -42.86
N ARG A 687 43.84 1.77 -44.00
CA ARG A 687 43.02 2.96 -44.11
C ARG A 687 42.10 2.82 -45.31
N THR A 688 40.94 3.46 -45.20
CA THR A 688 39.94 3.48 -46.25
C THR A 688 40.06 4.75 -47.07
N TYR A 689 40.03 4.60 -48.38
CA TYR A 689 40.13 5.66 -49.35
C TYR A 689 38.90 5.64 -50.25
N GLU A 690 38.56 6.80 -50.81
CA GLU A 690 37.53 6.91 -51.83
C GLU A 690 37.97 7.87 -52.93
N VAL A 691 37.78 7.45 -54.17
CA VAL A 691 37.93 8.28 -55.36
C VAL A 691 36.56 8.66 -55.85
N ILE A 692 36.33 9.94 -56.07
CA ILE A 692 35.09 10.47 -56.65
C ILE A 692 35.37 10.88 -58.09
N ILE A 693 34.50 10.49 -59.01
CA ILE A 693 34.56 10.84 -60.44
C ILE A 693 33.22 11.45 -60.83
N LEU A 694 33.25 12.72 -61.22
CA LEU A 694 32.09 13.52 -61.63
C LEU A 694 32.31 14.00 -63.07
N PRO A 695 31.83 13.26 -64.08
CA PRO A 695 31.88 13.70 -65.48
C PRO A 695 31.20 15.06 -65.62
N SER A 696 31.97 16.08 -66.03
CA SER A 696 31.57 17.49 -65.98
C SER A 696 31.24 18.10 -67.35
N GLY A 697 31.18 17.25 -68.39
CA GLY A 697 30.79 17.61 -69.75
C GLY A 697 31.97 17.63 -70.72
N TRP A 698 31.94 18.56 -71.68
CA TRP A 698 32.92 18.64 -72.77
C TRP A 698 33.59 20.01 -72.80
N ILE A 699 34.91 20.03 -72.94
CA ILE A 699 35.68 21.26 -73.22
C ILE A 699 36.35 21.09 -74.58
N GLY A 700 35.81 21.79 -75.58
CA GLY A 700 36.16 21.53 -76.98
C GLY A 700 35.74 20.11 -77.39
N ALA A 701 36.69 19.32 -77.88
CA ALA A 701 36.48 17.92 -78.28
C ALA A 701 36.81 16.90 -77.16
N TYR A 702 37.12 17.37 -75.95
CA TYR A 702 37.59 16.51 -74.85
C TYR A 702 36.52 16.32 -73.77
N PRO A 703 36.16 15.08 -73.40
CA PRO A 703 35.26 14.82 -72.28
C PRO A 703 36.03 15.02 -70.97
N VAL A 704 35.60 15.98 -70.16
CA VAL A 704 36.29 16.34 -68.92
C VAL A 704 35.56 15.80 -67.69
N THR A 705 36.33 15.55 -66.64
CA THR A 705 35.79 15.12 -65.35
C THR A 705 36.42 15.91 -64.23
N ASN A 706 35.61 16.16 -63.20
CA ASN A 706 36.10 16.57 -61.90
C ASN A 706 36.36 15.30 -61.09
N VAL A 707 37.45 15.27 -60.35
CA VAL A 707 37.80 14.12 -59.50
C VAL A 707 38.26 14.57 -58.14
N SER A 708 38.05 13.73 -57.14
CA SER A 708 38.58 13.96 -55.79
C SER A 708 39.15 12.68 -55.23
N PHE A 709 40.16 12.80 -54.38
CA PHE A 709 40.76 11.68 -53.67
C PHE A 709 40.70 11.88 -52.16
N LEU A 710 39.96 11.02 -51.49
CA LEU A 710 39.63 11.13 -50.09
C LEU A 710 40.27 9.99 -49.29
N ASP A 711 40.76 10.30 -48.09
CA ASP A 711 41.24 9.35 -47.10
C ASP A 711 40.45 9.51 -45.81
N TYR A 712 39.67 8.48 -45.51
CA TYR A 712 38.79 8.38 -44.35
C TYR A 712 39.49 7.77 -43.13
N GLY A 713 40.79 7.50 -43.21
CA GLY A 713 41.57 7.02 -42.10
C GLY A 713 41.25 5.59 -41.68
N GLN A 714 41.41 5.30 -40.39
CA GLN A 714 40.97 4.02 -39.83
C GLN A 714 39.45 4.08 -39.65
N THR A 715 38.74 3.05 -40.10
CA THR A 715 37.28 3.06 -40.21
C THR A 715 36.62 3.34 -38.85
N LYS A 716 36.06 4.54 -38.70
CA LYS A 716 35.19 5.03 -37.62
C LYS A 716 34.18 5.98 -38.26
N TRP A 717 32.94 6.02 -37.77
CA TRP A 717 31.89 6.88 -38.35
C TRP A 717 32.22 8.37 -38.44
N SER A 718 32.89 8.91 -37.42
CA SER A 718 33.32 10.31 -37.40
C SER A 718 34.25 10.67 -38.57
N TYR A 719 34.84 9.67 -39.21
CA TYR A 719 35.70 9.82 -40.38
C TYR A 719 35.10 9.14 -41.60
N PHE A 720 33.79 8.92 -41.64
CA PHE A 720 33.13 8.25 -42.76
C PHE A 720 32.40 9.24 -43.67
N LYS A 721 31.70 10.22 -43.10
CA LYS A 721 31.13 11.36 -43.86
C LYS A 721 32.20 12.42 -44.16
N GLU A 722 33.14 12.59 -43.24
CA GLU A 722 34.20 13.59 -43.32
C GLU A 722 35.57 12.94 -43.52
N PRO A 723 36.29 13.23 -44.61
CA PRO A 723 37.61 12.68 -44.83
C PRO A 723 38.65 13.30 -43.88
N VAL A 724 39.56 12.47 -43.38
CA VAL A 724 40.71 12.93 -42.56
C VAL A 724 41.68 13.74 -43.40
N ARG A 725 41.84 13.35 -44.68
CA ARG A 725 42.62 14.08 -45.68
C ARG A 725 41.85 14.02 -47.00
N ALA A 726 41.84 15.13 -47.74
CA ALA A 726 41.18 15.20 -49.03
C ALA A 726 42.03 15.99 -50.01
N ASN A 727 42.12 15.48 -51.24
CA ASN A 727 42.52 16.22 -52.42
C ASN A 727 41.25 16.47 -53.25
N TYR A 728 40.58 17.59 -52.93
CA TYR A 728 39.40 18.04 -53.66
C TYR A 728 39.80 18.63 -55.01
N ASP A 729 38.86 18.58 -55.96
CA ASP A 729 38.97 19.10 -57.32
C ASP A 729 39.87 20.34 -57.41
N ASP A 730 40.95 20.19 -58.17
CA ASP A 730 42.15 21.02 -58.13
C ASP A 730 42.24 21.99 -59.32
N ASN A 731 41.14 22.16 -60.05
CA ASN A 731 41.00 22.93 -61.28
C ASN A 731 41.87 22.43 -62.46
N TYR A 732 42.45 21.22 -62.42
CA TYR A 732 43.16 20.63 -63.57
C TYR A 732 42.25 19.85 -64.52
N PHE A 733 42.40 20.10 -65.82
CA PHE A 733 41.64 19.47 -66.90
C PHE A 733 41.93 17.97 -67.07
N ARG A 734 41.18 17.06 -66.42
CA ARG A 734 41.36 15.62 -66.65
C ARG A 734 40.36 15.09 -67.66
N VAL A 735 40.85 14.31 -68.62
CA VAL A 735 40.01 13.67 -69.63
C VAL A 735 39.51 12.33 -69.10
N TYR A 736 38.20 12.14 -69.13
CA TYR A 736 37.54 10.90 -68.77
C TYR A 736 36.30 10.71 -69.63
N HIS A 737 36.26 9.61 -70.36
CA HIS A 737 35.12 9.24 -71.17
C HIS A 737 34.40 8.05 -70.53
N GLU A 738 33.08 8.05 -70.61
CA GLU A 738 32.26 6.99 -70.03
C GLU A 738 31.93 5.91 -71.07
N PRO A 739 31.74 4.64 -70.66
CA PRO A 739 31.79 4.14 -69.28
C PRO A 739 33.22 3.86 -68.80
N LEU A 740 33.40 3.68 -67.49
CA LEU A 740 34.69 3.22 -66.95
C LEU A 740 35.06 1.86 -67.53
N GLU A 741 36.23 1.75 -68.17
CA GLU A 741 36.66 0.50 -68.81
C GLU A 741 37.47 -0.40 -67.88
N ARG A 742 38.38 0.17 -67.08
CA ARG A 742 39.29 -0.63 -66.24
C ARG A 742 39.71 0.10 -64.98
N VAL A 743 39.80 -0.64 -63.88
CA VAL A 743 40.38 -0.19 -62.61
C VAL A 743 41.60 -1.04 -62.29
N SER A 744 42.69 -0.42 -61.88
CA SER A 744 43.93 -1.10 -61.50
C SER A 744 44.35 -0.72 -60.09
N LEU A 745 44.71 -1.70 -59.28
CA LEU A 745 45.48 -1.50 -58.05
C LEU A 745 46.92 -1.28 -58.45
N ILE A 746 47.52 -0.17 -58.02
CA ILE A 746 48.87 0.22 -58.43
C ILE A 746 49.78 0.44 -57.23
N ASN A 747 51.06 0.15 -57.44
CA ASN A 747 52.15 0.57 -56.58
C ASN A 747 53.29 1.06 -57.48
N LYS A 748 53.45 2.39 -57.62
CA LYS A 748 54.46 2.93 -58.52
C LYS A 748 55.86 2.63 -57.99
N LYS A 749 56.80 2.48 -58.92
CA LYS A 749 58.17 2.07 -58.64
C LYS A 749 58.93 3.17 -57.89
N ASP A 750 59.18 2.95 -56.61
CA ASP A 750 59.94 3.88 -55.75
C ASP A 750 61.30 3.31 -55.29
N ASN A 751 61.67 2.11 -55.77
CA ASN A 751 62.94 1.41 -55.50
C ASN A 751 63.21 1.22 -53.99
N ASN A 752 62.19 0.88 -53.21
CA ASN A 752 62.32 0.80 -51.75
C ASN A 752 61.76 -0.48 -51.12
N ASP A 753 61.29 -1.41 -51.97
CA ASP A 753 60.70 -2.70 -51.63
C ASP A 753 59.50 -2.60 -50.67
N ASN A 754 58.74 -1.51 -50.73
CA ASN A 754 57.50 -1.36 -49.98
C ASN A 754 56.30 -1.86 -50.80
N ASN A 755 55.78 -3.02 -50.44
CA ASN A 755 54.58 -3.57 -51.06
C ASN A 755 53.32 -2.97 -50.41
N VAL A 756 52.23 -2.89 -51.17
CA VAL A 756 50.89 -2.54 -50.69
C VAL A 756 50.02 -3.78 -50.58
N ILE A 757 49.20 -3.85 -49.55
CA ILE A 757 48.15 -4.85 -49.40
C ILE A 757 46.80 -4.14 -49.46
N PHE A 758 46.02 -4.45 -50.49
CA PHE A 758 44.60 -4.09 -50.59
C PHE A 758 43.76 -5.15 -49.89
N GLN A 759 42.75 -4.73 -49.15
CA GLN A 759 41.82 -5.64 -48.48
C GLN A 759 40.61 -5.92 -49.37
N TRP A 760 39.96 -4.85 -49.84
CA TRP A 760 38.80 -4.86 -50.71
C TRP A 760 38.77 -3.56 -51.54
N ILE A 761 38.02 -3.58 -52.63
CA ILE A 761 37.70 -2.42 -53.47
C ILE A 761 36.32 -2.61 -54.09
N PHE A 762 35.58 -1.52 -54.23
CA PHE A 762 34.27 -1.52 -54.87
C PHE A 762 33.93 -0.20 -55.55
N ILE A 763 32.95 -0.23 -56.44
CA ILE A 763 32.43 0.94 -57.16
C ILE A 763 30.96 1.10 -56.82
N ARG A 764 30.56 2.31 -56.42
CA ARG A 764 29.17 2.69 -56.11
C ARG A 764 28.75 3.90 -56.93
N LYS A 765 27.42 4.11 -57.05
CA LYS A 765 26.92 5.41 -57.51
C LYS A 765 27.39 6.48 -56.53
N TYR A 766 27.80 7.62 -57.07
CA TYR A 766 28.18 8.73 -56.22
C TYR A 766 26.93 9.31 -55.53
N LEU A 767 26.99 9.30 -54.21
CA LEU A 767 26.09 10.00 -53.30
C LEU A 767 27.01 10.79 -52.37
N ASN A 768 26.76 12.09 -52.21
CA ASN A 768 27.52 12.90 -51.27
C ASN A 768 27.14 12.49 -49.84
N LEU A 769 28.01 11.72 -49.20
CA LEU A 769 27.74 11.15 -47.88
C LEU A 769 27.64 12.20 -46.77
N ALA A 770 28.14 13.42 -47.00
CA ALA A 770 28.00 14.54 -46.08
C ALA A 770 26.56 15.07 -45.98
N ASP A 771 25.74 14.89 -47.03
CA ASP A 771 24.34 15.31 -47.07
C ASP A 771 23.38 14.22 -46.55
N LEU A 772 23.91 13.03 -46.21
CA LEU A 772 23.13 11.92 -45.69
C LEU A 772 22.96 12.11 -44.18
N ASP A 773 21.74 12.10 -43.67
CA ASP A 773 21.47 12.04 -42.23
C ASP A 773 20.79 10.73 -41.86
N GLU A 774 21.12 10.18 -40.69
CA GLU A 774 20.54 8.92 -40.21
C GLU A 774 20.10 9.04 -38.76
N SER A 775 18.99 8.39 -38.45
CA SER A 775 18.51 8.20 -37.08
C SER A 775 18.13 6.75 -36.86
N ILE A 776 18.61 6.18 -35.75
CA ILE A 776 18.41 4.76 -35.43
C ILE A 776 17.57 4.65 -34.16
N SER A 777 16.49 3.89 -34.24
CA SER A 777 15.60 3.58 -33.12
C SER A 777 15.27 2.10 -33.08
N ARG A 778 14.97 1.57 -31.90
CA ARG A 778 14.50 0.18 -31.75
C ARG A 778 13.00 0.14 -31.96
N VAL A 779 12.53 -0.86 -32.71
CA VAL A 779 11.09 -1.09 -32.91
C VAL A 779 10.53 -1.79 -31.67
N TYR A 780 9.36 -1.35 -31.19
CA TYR A 780 8.63 -1.98 -30.09
C TYR A 780 7.42 -2.73 -30.63
N THR A 781 7.19 -3.93 -30.12
CA THR A 781 6.06 -4.78 -30.49
C THR A 781 5.21 -5.06 -29.24
N PRO A 782 3.87 -5.00 -29.34
CA PRO A 782 3.02 -5.43 -28.24
C PRO A 782 3.14 -6.94 -28.01
N GLU A 783 3.53 -7.35 -26.82
CA GLU A 783 3.44 -8.74 -26.35
C GLU A 783 2.59 -8.81 -25.07
N PRO A 784 1.72 -9.83 -24.93
CA PRO A 784 0.92 -10.00 -23.73
C PRO A 784 1.80 -10.48 -22.57
N ILE A 785 1.83 -9.73 -21.47
CA ILE A 785 2.43 -10.13 -20.20
C ILE A 785 1.29 -10.39 -19.21
N SER A 786 1.37 -11.50 -18.49
CA SER A 786 0.33 -11.87 -17.53
C SER A 786 0.78 -11.60 -16.09
N PHE A 787 -0.11 -10.99 -15.29
CA PHE A 787 0.11 -10.79 -13.85
C PHE A 787 -1.01 -11.45 -13.06
N GLN A 788 -0.68 -12.15 -11.98
CA GLN A 788 -1.67 -12.89 -11.18
C GLN A 788 -1.64 -12.42 -9.73
N LEU A 789 -2.81 -12.06 -9.21
CA LEU A 789 -3.04 -11.65 -7.83
C LEU A 789 -3.88 -12.74 -7.16
N VAL A 790 -3.21 -13.71 -6.54
CA VAL A 790 -3.81 -14.98 -6.12
C VAL A 790 -3.49 -15.31 -4.67
N ASP A 791 -4.49 -15.79 -3.92
CA ASP A 791 -4.22 -16.35 -2.60
C ASP A 791 -3.68 -17.77 -2.79
N ASN A 792 -2.64 -18.12 -2.05
CA ASN A 792 -2.07 -19.46 -2.09
C ASN A 792 -1.92 -20.03 -0.66
N TRP A 793 -2.38 -21.26 -0.46
CA TRP A 793 -2.28 -22.00 0.81
C TRP A 793 -1.11 -22.97 0.78
N THR A 794 0.09 -22.39 0.77
CA THR A 794 1.37 -23.10 0.87
C THR A 794 2.24 -22.50 1.98
N THR A 795 3.36 -23.15 2.30
CA THR A 795 4.34 -22.67 3.29
C THR A 795 5.11 -21.41 2.84
N ALA A 796 4.97 -21.00 1.58
CA ALA A 796 5.72 -19.90 0.99
C ALA A 796 5.11 -18.51 1.27
N GLY A 797 3.87 -18.43 1.77
CA GLY A 797 3.18 -17.19 2.12
C GLY A 797 1.72 -17.16 1.66
N ARG A 798 1.11 -15.97 1.66
CA ARG A 798 -0.25 -15.62 1.21
C ARG A 798 -0.21 -14.46 0.24
N LEU A 799 -1.32 -14.23 -0.45
CA LEU A 799 -1.55 -13.06 -1.32
C LEU A 799 -0.38 -12.79 -2.27
N PHE A 800 -0.18 -13.67 -3.24
CA PHE A 800 0.90 -13.52 -4.20
C PHE A 800 0.52 -12.54 -5.29
N ILE A 801 1.48 -11.71 -5.69
CA ILE A 801 1.49 -11.03 -6.97
C ILE A 801 2.59 -11.67 -7.80
N LEU A 802 2.20 -12.34 -8.89
CA LEU A 802 3.08 -13.10 -9.77
C LEU A 802 3.13 -12.45 -11.15
N GLN A 803 4.23 -12.71 -11.86
CA GLN A 803 4.34 -12.53 -13.29
C GLN A 803 4.47 -13.90 -13.96
N ASP A 804 3.65 -14.11 -15.00
CA ASP A 804 3.64 -15.31 -15.84
C ASP A 804 3.61 -16.63 -15.05
N TRP A 805 2.92 -16.64 -13.90
CA TRP A 805 2.84 -17.74 -12.93
C TRP A 805 4.17 -18.25 -12.34
N GLY A 806 5.32 -17.74 -12.80
CA GLY A 806 6.65 -18.25 -12.45
C GLY A 806 7.45 -17.33 -11.55
N THR A 807 7.22 -16.02 -11.61
CA THR A 807 8.02 -15.02 -10.89
C THR A 807 7.19 -14.33 -9.81
N THR A 808 7.58 -14.48 -8.55
CA THR A 808 6.95 -13.76 -7.44
C THR A 808 7.45 -12.32 -7.38
N LEU A 809 6.55 -11.37 -7.60
CA LEU A 809 6.81 -9.93 -7.49
C LEU A 809 6.58 -9.42 -6.07
N ALA A 810 5.54 -9.91 -5.40
CA ALA A 810 5.23 -9.58 -4.00
C ALA A 810 4.42 -10.70 -3.33
N SER A 811 4.49 -10.78 -2.00
CA SER A 811 3.71 -11.74 -1.20
C SER A 811 3.59 -11.29 0.27
N TYR A 812 2.51 -11.69 0.95
CA TYR A 812 2.27 -11.46 2.37
C TYR A 812 2.41 -12.77 3.14
N SER A 813 3.46 -12.97 3.93
CA SER A 813 3.83 -14.31 4.41
C SER A 813 3.17 -14.80 5.70
N THR A 814 2.47 -13.93 6.46
CA THR A 814 2.05 -14.21 7.84
C THR A 814 0.58 -14.63 8.02
N GLY A 815 -0.22 -14.72 6.95
CA GLY A 815 -1.66 -14.96 7.05
C GLY A 815 -2.05 -16.42 7.40
N THR A 816 -3.04 -16.58 8.28
CA THR A 816 -3.53 -17.87 8.81
C THR A 816 -5.02 -18.16 8.54
N TRP A 817 -5.72 -17.34 7.74
CA TRP A 817 -7.17 -17.46 7.51
C TRP A 817 -7.53 -18.66 6.62
N PRO A 818 -8.40 -19.59 7.06
CA PRO A 818 -8.78 -20.74 6.23
C PRO A 818 -9.36 -20.28 4.88
N ILE A 819 -8.92 -20.87 3.78
CA ILE A 819 -9.38 -20.54 2.42
C ILE A 819 -10.58 -21.38 2.00
N ASN A 820 -10.87 -22.49 2.68
CA ASN A 820 -12.05 -23.33 2.41
C ASN A 820 -13.36 -22.73 2.92
N VAL A 821 -13.32 -21.48 3.38
CA VAL A 821 -14.48 -20.68 3.75
C VAL A 821 -14.48 -19.39 2.92
N PRO A 822 -15.63 -18.73 2.75
CA PRO A 822 -15.72 -17.47 2.05
C PRO A 822 -14.82 -16.37 2.64
N ASN A 823 -13.82 -15.92 1.90
CA ASN A 823 -12.95 -14.80 2.24
C ASN A 823 -13.16 -13.64 1.26
N ARG A 824 -12.97 -12.40 1.72
CA ARG A 824 -13.12 -11.21 0.86
C ARG A 824 -11.76 -10.69 0.42
N TYR A 825 -11.67 -10.30 -0.83
CA TYR A 825 -10.46 -9.77 -1.42
C TYR A 825 -10.75 -8.55 -2.29
N GLU A 826 -9.75 -7.69 -2.44
CA GLU A 826 -9.76 -6.54 -3.35
C GLU A 826 -8.44 -6.47 -4.11
N VAL A 827 -8.55 -6.27 -5.42
CA VAL A 827 -7.43 -6.08 -6.33
C VAL A 827 -7.55 -4.69 -6.94
N ASP A 828 -6.59 -3.82 -6.65
CA ASP A 828 -6.50 -2.50 -7.27
C ASP A 828 -5.55 -2.60 -8.47
N VAL A 829 -6.05 -2.18 -9.64
CA VAL A 829 -5.32 -2.12 -10.90
C VAL A 829 -5.22 -0.66 -11.30
N VAL A 830 -4.02 -0.09 -11.20
CA VAL A 830 -3.79 1.33 -11.49
C VAL A 830 -2.74 1.45 -12.59
N PRO A 831 -3.19 1.51 -13.87
CA PRO A 831 -2.32 1.83 -14.99
C PRO A 831 -1.70 3.23 -14.83
N SER A 832 -0.43 3.38 -15.20
CA SER A 832 0.26 4.67 -15.26
C SER A 832 1.07 4.78 -16.56
N SER A 833 1.52 5.98 -16.92
CA SER A 833 2.28 6.22 -18.14
C SER A 833 3.63 5.48 -18.21
N THR A 834 4.14 5.00 -17.08
CA THR A 834 5.46 4.34 -16.98
C THR A 834 5.42 2.99 -16.27
N GLY A 835 4.24 2.47 -15.93
CA GLY A 835 4.12 1.21 -15.19
C GLY A 835 2.72 0.87 -14.72
N LEU A 836 2.60 -0.24 -14.00
CA LEU A 836 1.35 -0.78 -13.48
C LEU A 836 1.45 -0.96 -11.96
N PHE A 837 0.66 -0.22 -11.20
CA PHE A 837 0.56 -0.43 -9.74
C PHE A 837 -0.53 -1.47 -9.45
N LEU A 838 -0.14 -2.45 -8.63
CA LEU A 838 -0.98 -3.57 -8.22
C LEU A 838 -1.01 -3.66 -6.70
N ASN A 839 -2.22 -3.72 -6.13
CA ASN A 839 -2.43 -3.97 -4.71
C ASN A 839 -3.44 -5.10 -4.55
N TYR A 840 -3.08 -6.11 -3.75
CA TYR A 840 -3.94 -7.25 -3.46
C TYR A 840 -4.16 -7.37 -1.97
N THR A 841 -5.41 -7.17 -1.55
CA THR A 841 -5.78 -7.05 -0.14
C THR A 841 -6.75 -8.16 0.26
N HIS A 842 -6.45 -8.86 1.34
CA HIS A 842 -7.39 -9.70 2.06
C HIS A 842 -8.13 -8.87 3.10
N ASN A 843 -9.44 -9.10 3.23
CA ASN A 843 -10.35 -8.33 4.08
C ASN A 843 -10.18 -6.80 3.94
N PRO A 844 -10.38 -6.26 2.72
CA PRO A 844 -10.31 -4.83 2.47
C PRO A 844 -11.21 -4.04 3.44
N ASN A 845 -10.75 -2.86 3.83
CA ASN A 845 -11.40 -1.96 4.78
C ASN A 845 -11.52 -2.48 6.23
N SER A 846 -10.82 -3.59 6.56
CA SER A 846 -10.57 -4.03 7.93
C SER A 846 -9.66 -3.05 8.69
N VAL A 847 -9.68 -3.13 10.02
CA VAL A 847 -8.77 -2.35 10.91
C VAL A 847 -7.31 -2.76 10.70
N ILE A 848 -7.06 -4.02 10.33
CA ILE A 848 -5.74 -4.54 9.99
C ILE A 848 -5.88 -5.25 8.64
N PRO A 849 -5.80 -4.54 7.51
CA PRO A 849 -5.84 -5.18 6.20
C PRO A 849 -4.51 -5.89 5.96
N GLU A 850 -4.55 -7.13 5.49
CA GLU A 850 -3.36 -7.84 5.02
C GLU A 850 -3.24 -7.66 3.51
N ASN A 851 -2.12 -7.10 3.03
CA ASN A 851 -1.96 -6.85 1.61
C ASN A 851 -0.54 -7.09 1.08
N SER A 852 -0.49 -7.40 -0.21
CA SER A 852 0.70 -7.39 -1.04
C SER A 852 0.56 -6.27 -2.06
N ARG A 853 1.66 -5.57 -2.33
CA ARG A 853 1.68 -4.47 -3.30
C ARG A 853 2.97 -4.45 -4.09
N THR A 854 2.89 -4.04 -5.35
CA THR A 854 4.05 -3.84 -6.21
C THR A 854 3.76 -2.80 -7.30
N VAL A 855 4.84 -2.24 -7.86
CA VAL A 855 4.81 -1.43 -9.07
C VAL A 855 5.63 -2.17 -10.11
N VAL A 856 5.05 -2.44 -11.28
CA VAL A 856 5.73 -3.11 -12.38
C VAL A 856 6.06 -2.10 -13.46
N ASP A 857 7.33 -2.06 -13.86
CA ASP A 857 7.80 -1.23 -14.98
C ASP A 857 7.36 -1.87 -16.31
N VAL A 858 6.19 -1.49 -16.80
CA VAL A 858 5.60 -1.97 -18.06
C VAL A 858 4.96 -0.83 -18.85
N SER A 859 5.32 -0.72 -20.12
CA SER A 859 4.72 0.25 -21.05
C SER A 859 3.48 -0.37 -21.69
N ILE A 860 2.30 0.05 -21.25
CA ILE A 860 1.02 -0.52 -21.67
C ILE A 860 0.64 0.00 -23.06
N ALA A 861 0.38 -0.90 -24.00
CA ALA A 861 0.11 -0.64 -25.42
C ALA A 861 -1.39 -0.59 -25.78
N GLY A 862 -2.28 -0.82 -24.81
CA GLY A 862 -3.74 -0.91 -25.00
C GLY A 862 -4.45 -1.32 -23.71
N ASP A 863 -5.70 -1.77 -23.79
CA ASP A 863 -6.48 -2.10 -22.59
C ASP A 863 -5.93 -3.33 -21.86
N VAL A 864 -5.95 -3.28 -20.53
CA VAL A 864 -5.65 -4.41 -19.66
C VAL A 864 -6.88 -5.30 -19.55
N GLY A 865 -6.76 -6.56 -19.96
CA GLY A 865 -7.81 -7.55 -19.79
C GLY A 865 -7.79 -8.15 -18.38
N VAL A 866 -8.94 -8.19 -17.72
CA VAL A 866 -9.09 -8.66 -16.34
C VAL A 866 -9.90 -9.96 -16.31
N TYR A 867 -9.38 -10.97 -15.62
CA TYR A 867 -9.93 -12.31 -15.56
C TYR A 867 -9.99 -12.81 -14.12
N LEU A 868 -10.98 -13.64 -13.80
CA LEU A 868 -10.86 -14.57 -12.68
C LEU A 868 -10.01 -15.75 -13.09
N THR A 869 -9.20 -16.28 -12.18
CA THR A 869 -8.30 -17.39 -12.47
C THR A 869 -8.14 -18.33 -11.29
N VAL A 870 -7.86 -19.59 -11.58
CA VAL A 870 -7.42 -20.59 -10.61
C VAL A 870 -6.37 -21.46 -11.25
N ARG A 871 -5.17 -21.54 -10.66
CA ARG A 871 -4.15 -22.50 -11.09
C ARG A 871 -3.37 -23.00 -9.88
N ASN A 872 -3.44 -24.31 -9.66
CA ASN A 872 -2.75 -25.00 -8.59
C ASN A 872 -2.44 -26.44 -9.00
N SER A 873 -1.63 -27.10 -8.20
CA SER A 873 -1.22 -28.49 -8.37
C SER A 873 -2.05 -29.50 -7.57
N ALA A 874 -2.95 -29.02 -6.72
CA ALA A 874 -3.70 -29.83 -5.74
C ALA A 874 -5.17 -30.10 -6.12
N GLU A 875 -5.54 -29.88 -7.39
CA GLU A 875 -6.92 -30.01 -7.89
C GLU A 875 -7.95 -29.16 -7.12
N ASN A 876 -7.52 -28.04 -6.52
CA ASN A 876 -8.34 -27.23 -5.63
C ASN A 876 -9.15 -26.18 -6.42
N SER A 877 -10.46 -26.38 -6.56
CA SER A 877 -11.32 -25.43 -7.31
C SER A 877 -11.68 -24.21 -6.46
N ALA A 878 -11.92 -23.07 -7.12
CA ALA A 878 -12.45 -21.85 -6.48
C ALA A 878 -13.93 -21.68 -6.72
N HIS A 879 -14.63 -21.24 -5.69
CA HIS A 879 -16.00 -20.77 -5.71
C HIS A 879 -16.01 -19.29 -5.37
N PHE A 880 -16.44 -18.44 -6.32
CA PHE A 880 -16.64 -17.02 -6.14
C PHE A 880 -18.13 -16.75 -5.93
N SER A 881 -18.54 -16.43 -4.71
CA SER A 881 -19.95 -16.15 -4.42
C SER A 881 -20.43 -14.86 -5.07
N TRP A 882 -19.57 -13.84 -5.11
CA TRP A 882 -19.80 -12.59 -5.84
C TRP A 882 -18.47 -11.94 -6.22
N VAL A 883 -18.48 -11.25 -7.35
CA VAL A 883 -17.38 -10.46 -7.90
C VAL A 883 -17.98 -9.20 -8.50
N PHE A 884 -17.44 -8.03 -8.19
CA PHE A 884 -17.82 -6.77 -8.83
C PHE A 884 -16.63 -5.85 -8.99
N TRP A 885 -16.75 -4.87 -9.88
CA TRP A 885 -15.68 -3.93 -10.16
C TRP A 885 -16.21 -2.52 -10.38
N GLY A 886 -15.33 -1.54 -10.19
CA GLY A 886 -15.67 -0.14 -10.36
C GLY A 886 -14.45 0.77 -10.41
N PRO A 887 -14.66 2.08 -10.57
CA PRO A 887 -13.60 3.07 -10.59
C PRO A 887 -12.83 3.10 -9.26
N TYR A 888 -11.52 3.24 -9.33
CA TYR A 888 -10.65 3.43 -8.16
C TYR A 888 -9.96 4.81 -8.20
N PRO A 889 -9.79 5.51 -7.07
CA PRO A 889 -10.30 5.17 -5.74
C PRO A 889 -11.79 5.48 -5.58
N TYR A 890 -12.46 4.73 -4.71
CA TYR A 890 -13.81 5.04 -4.23
C TYR A 890 -13.75 5.66 -2.83
N ALA A 891 -14.80 6.40 -2.43
CA ALA A 891 -14.86 7.03 -1.12
C ALA A 891 -15.43 6.06 -0.07
N VAL A 892 -14.77 5.98 1.09
CA VAL A 892 -15.26 5.27 2.28
C VAL A 892 -15.78 6.30 3.28
N LEU A 893 -17.07 6.25 3.58
CA LEU A 893 -17.76 7.27 4.39
C LEU A 893 -18.32 6.64 5.67
N SER A 894 -18.22 7.34 6.80
CA SER A 894 -18.86 6.97 8.06
C SER A 894 -19.87 8.05 8.47
N PRO A 895 -21.01 8.16 7.76
CA PRO A 895 -21.94 9.25 7.99
C PRO A 895 -22.59 9.13 9.38
N LEU A 896 -22.80 10.28 10.03
CA LEU A 896 -23.53 10.35 11.29
C LEU A 896 -25.01 10.04 11.02
N VAL A 897 -25.52 9.03 11.69
CA VAL A 897 -26.95 8.71 11.63
C VAL A 897 -27.68 9.56 12.66
N GLY A 898 -28.69 10.28 12.18
CA GLY A 898 -29.56 11.12 12.96
C GLY A 898 -30.49 10.31 13.87
N VAL A 899 -31.30 11.04 14.63
CA VAL A 899 -32.18 10.44 15.62
C VAL A 899 -33.22 9.53 14.96
N PRO A 900 -33.47 8.33 15.50
CA PRO A 900 -34.62 7.53 15.10
C PRO A 900 -35.94 8.28 15.28
N GLU A 901 -36.78 8.16 14.27
CA GLU A 901 -38.17 8.61 14.27
C GLU A 901 -39.06 7.37 14.25
N GLN A 902 -40.15 7.43 15.00
CA GLN A 902 -41.20 6.41 14.97
C GLN A 902 -42.31 6.82 14.01
N LYS A 903 -42.93 5.84 13.34
CA LYS A 903 -44.06 6.05 12.45
C LYS A 903 -45.23 6.67 13.22
N PRO A 904 -45.77 7.84 12.81
CA PRO A 904 -46.88 8.48 13.49
C PRO A 904 -48.18 7.65 13.42
N PRO A 905 -49.07 7.75 14.42
CA PRO A 905 -50.42 7.17 14.38
C PRO A 905 -51.30 7.93 13.38
N GLU A 906 -52.45 7.36 13.04
CA GLU A 906 -53.46 8.05 12.22
C GLU A 906 -53.91 9.36 12.90
N GLY A 907 -53.60 10.50 12.28
CA GLY A 907 -53.87 11.83 12.81
C GLY A 907 -52.75 12.82 12.48
N ASN A 908 -53.00 14.12 12.64
CA ASN A 908 -51.99 15.15 12.44
C ASN A 908 -51.21 15.34 13.75
N TYR A 909 -50.29 14.43 14.05
CA TYR A 909 -49.43 14.48 15.25
C TYR A 909 -47.96 14.59 14.86
N VAL A 910 -47.16 15.16 15.75
CA VAL A 910 -45.70 15.21 15.62
C VAL A 910 -45.06 14.22 16.57
N THR A 911 -43.92 13.67 16.17
CA THR A 911 -43.11 12.84 17.05
C THR A 911 -42.66 13.67 18.24
N ALA A 912 -42.83 13.14 19.44
CA ALA A 912 -42.40 13.76 20.66
C ALA A 912 -41.46 12.83 21.44
N ARG A 913 -40.48 13.42 22.11
CA ARG A 913 -39.50 12.74 22.94
C ARG A 913 -39.50 13.39 24.31
N VAL A 914 -39.49 12.55 25.33
CA VAL A 914 -39.48 12.97 26.73
C VAL A 914 -38.26 12.35 27.38
N PHE A 915 -37.34 13.21 27.81
CA PHE A 915 -36.13 12.81 28.49
C PHE A 915 -36.26 13.06 29.99
N ASP A 916 -35.84 12.11 30.80
CA ASP A 916 -35.40 12.39 32.16
C ASP A 916 -33.88 12.54 32.13
N ILE A 917 -33.42 13.78 32.26
CA ILE A 917 -31.99 14.12 32.23
C ILE A 917 -31.40 14.25 33.64
N GLN A 918 -32.17 13.96 34.69
CA GLN A 918 -31.69 14.05 36.06
C GLN A 918 -30.41 13.22 36.29
N PRO A 919 -30.21 12.03 35.68
CA PRO A 919 -28.95 11.31 35.82
C PRO A 919 -27.73 12.08 35.31
N PHE A 920 -27.82 12.76 34.16
CA PHE A 920 -26.76 13.65 33.67
C PHE A 920 -26.55 14.83 34.60
N ARG A 921 -27.64 15.51 35.02
CA ARG A 921 -27.57 16.65 35.95
C ARG A 921 -26.83 16.26 37.23
N GLN A 922 -27.15 15.10 37.80
CA GLN A 922 -26.52 14.62 39.02
C GLN A 922 -25.02 14.36 38.81
N CYS A 923 -24.62 13.76 37.69
CA CYS A 923 -23.20 13.56 37.39
C CYS A 923 -22.43 14.87 37.16
N VAL A 924 -23.07 15.91 36.62
CA VAL A 924 -22.48 17.26 36.52
C VAL A 924 -22.32 17.90 37.91
N ILE A 925 -23.36 17.86 38.74
CA ILE A 925 -23.36 18.42 40.11
C ILE A 925 -22.29 17.74 40.97
N ASP A 926 -22.21 16.42 40.89
CA ASP A 926 -21.27 15.60 41.66
C ASP A 926 -19.88 15.53 41.02
N GLU A 927 -19.64 16.31 39.96
CA GLU A 927 -18.36 16.41 39.30
C GLU A 927 -17.80 15.05 38.80
N ARG A 928 -18.67 14.17 38.33
CA ARG A 928 -18.33 12.80 37.88
C ARG A 928 -17.81 12.77 36.44
N TYR A 929 -17.05 11.71 36.15
CA TYR A 929 -16.40 11.48 34.87
C TYR A 929 -17.18 10.52 33.97
N PHE A 930 -17.08 10.76 32.67
CA PHE A 930 -17.58 9.93 31.58
C PHE A 930 -16.40 9.42 30.75
N GLY A 931 -16.47 8.15 30.36
CA GLY A 931 -15.60 7.53 29.39
C GLY A 931 -16.14 7.75 27.99
N VAL A 932 -15.42 8.52 27.18
CA VAL A 932 -15.83 8.86 25.80
C VAL A 932 -14.64 8.75 24.84
N ALA A 933 -14.94 8.46 23.57
CA ALA A 933 -13.91 8.42 22.53
C ALA A 933 -13.45 9.84 22.16
N GLY A 934 -12.19 10.00 21.74
CA GLY A 934 -11.64 11.26 21.25
C GLY A 934 -11.18 12.25 22.32
N ALA A 935 -11.60 12.09 23.57
CA ALA A 935 -11.08 12.86 24.70
C ALA A 935 -9.72 12.34 25.19
N PRO A 936 -8.90 13.17 25.87
CA PRO A 936 -7.64 12.73 26.46
C PRO A 936 -7.86 11.57 27.44
N SER A 937 -7.15 10.47 27.18
CA SER A 937 -7.02 9.34 28.10
C SER A 937 -6.22 9.73 29.34
N PHE A 938 -6.24 8.88 30.36
CA PHE A 938 -5.43 9.12 31.56
C PHE A 938 -3.91 9.27 31.24
N PHE A 939 -3.41 8.58 30.23
CA PHE A 939 -2.00 8.69 29.80
C PHE A 939 -1.74 10.04 29.14
N GLU A 940 -2.61 10.46 28.22
CA GLU A 940 -2.50 11.78 27.61
C GLU A 940 -2.65 12.89 28.66
N ARG A 941 -3.45 12.69 29.70
CA ARG A 941 -3.58 13.62 30.84
C ARG A 941 -2.27 13.73 31.64
N LEU A 942 -1.50 12.65 31.79
CA LEU A 942 -0.14 12.70 32.34
C LEU A 942 0.85 13.43 31.41
N GLU A 943 0.57 13.44 30.10
CA GLU A 943 1.34 14.15 29.07
C GLU A 943 0.77 15.55 28.76
N GLY A 944 -0.04 16.12 29.68
CA GLY A 944 -0.51 17.50 29.56
C GLY A 944 -1.62 17.68 28.52
N GLY A 945 -2.31 16.62 28.14
CA GLY A 945 -3.38 16.62 27.14
C GLY A 945 -2.90 16.40 25.71
N SER A 946 -1.59 16.18 25.50
CA SER A 946 -0.99 15.95 24.19
C SER A 946 -1.61 14.75 23.47
N SER A 947 -1.96 14.91 22.20
CA SER A 947 -2.46 13.83 21.35
C SER A 947 -1.35 13.07 20.61
N ALA A 948 -0.07 13.37 20.86
CA ALA A 948 1.06 12.82 20.12
C ALA A 948 1.09 11.28 20.12
N HIS A 949 0.74 10.66 21.26
CA HIS A 949 0.72 9.21 21.42
C HIS A 949 -0.69 8.59 21.31
N ARG A 950 -1.72 9.37 20.95
CA ARG A 950 -3.13 8.92 20.97
C ARG A 950 -3.37 7.65 20.15
N ALA A 951 -2.91 7.64 18.89
CA ALA A 951 -3.12 6.49 18.00
C ALA A 951 -2.46 5.22 18.54
N HIS A 952 -1.29 5.36 19.17
CA HIS A 952 -0.57 4.29 19.83
C HIS A 952 -1.30 3.78 21.09
N TYR A 953 -1.84 4.68 21.92
CA TYR A 953 -2.62 4.29 23.09
C TYR A 953 -3.94 3.62 22.75
N ILE A 954 -4.63 4.07 21.69
CA ILE A 954 -5.83 3.40 21.20
C ILE A 954 -5.49 1.98 20.71
N SER A 955 -4.44 1.81 19.91
CA SER A 955 -4.07 0.48 19.39
C SER A 955 -3.66 -0.49 20.50
N LEU A 956 -2.90 0.00 21.50
CA LEU A 956 -2.56 -0.78 22.69
C LEU A 956 -3.81 -1.15 23.49
N ALA A 957 -4.70 -0.20 23.77
CA ALA A 957 -5.92 -0.46 24.51
C ALA A 957 -6.81 -1.48 23.80
N GLU A 958 -6.95 -1.41 22.47
CA GLU A 958 -7.70 -2.40 21.70
C GLU A 958 -7.12 -3.82 21.83
N ALA A 959 -5.79 -3.94 21.76
CA ALA A 959 -5.10 -5.21 21.94
C ALA A 959 -5.31 -5.77 23.36
N MET A 960 -5.24 -4.90 24.37
CA MET A 960 -5.41 -5.31 25.77
C MET A 960 -6.87 -5.63 26.11
N GLN A 961 -7.84 -4.85 25.64
CA GLN A 961 -9.26 -5.14 25.79
C GLN A 961 -9.62 -6.47 25.13
N ARG A 962 -9.03 -6.79 23.97
CA ARG A 962 -9.23 -8.11 23.35
C ARG A 962 -8.77 -9.26 24.24
N ALA A 963 -7.64 -9.09 24.92
CA ALA A 963 -7.10 -10.10 25.83
C ALA A 963 -7.87 -10.20 27.16
N VAL A 964 -8.34 -9.08 27.72
CA VAL A 964 -8.95 -9.02 29.05
C VAL A 964 -10.48 -9.12 29.01
N TYR A 965 -11.13 -8.42 28.08
CA TYR A 965 -12.59 -8.31 27.94
C TYR A 965 -13.16 -9.10 26.74
N GLY A 966 -12.32 -9.64 25.86
CA GLY A 966 -12.77 -10.35 24.67
C GLY A 966 -13.24 -9.41 23.56
N GLY A 967 -14.49 -9.57 23.08
CA GLY A 967 -15.01 -8.78 21.95
C GLY A 967 -15.49 -7.37 22.30
N VAL A 968 -15.59 -7.01 23.58
CA VAL A 968 -16.18 -5.75 24.02
C VAL A 968 -15.17 -4.60 23.94
N ARG A 969 -15.59 -3.46 23.39
CA ARG A 969 -14.75 -2.25 23.29
C ARG A 969 -15.25 -1.12 24.19
N TYR A 970 -14.33 -0.56 24.96
CA TYR A 970 -14.55 0.61 25.80
C TYR A 970 -13.68 1.78 25.34
N PRO A 971 -14.17 3.04 25.42
CA PRO A 971 -13.31 4.19 25.21
C PRO A 971 -12.23 4.27 26.30
N ILE A 972 -11.13 4.97 25.97
CA ILE A 972 -10.04 5.26 26.92
C ILE A 972 -9.99 6.72 27.36
N GLY A 973 -10.72 7.60 26.68
CA GLY A 973 -10.77 9.03 26.97
C GLY A 973 -11.61 9.32 28.21
N LEU A 974 -11.22 10.35 28.96
CA LEU A 974 -11.95 10.83 30.13
C LEU A 974 -12.50 12.22 29.85
N VAL A 975 -13.74 12.48 30.25
CA VAL A 975 -14.37 13.81 30.27
C VAL A 975 -15.07 14.00 31.59
N SER A 976 -14.96 15.20 32.16
CA SER A 976 -15.87 15.64 33.20
C SER A 976 -16.36 17.05 32.89
N PHE A 977 -17.42 17.48 33.57
CA PHE A 977 -17.99 18.81 33.36
C PHE A 977 -17.70 19.73 34.54
N ILE A 978 -17.56 21.02 34.26
CA ILE A 978 -17.39 22.08 35.24
C ILE A 978 -18.65 22.93 35.24
N LEU A 979 -19.16 23.28 36.42
CA LEU A 979 -20.18 24.32 36.55
C LEU A 979 -19.47 25.67 36.74
N PRO A 980 -19.53 26.59 35.77
CA PRO A 980 -18.81 27.87 35.87
C PRO A 980 -19.10 28.67 37.14
N LYS A 981 -20.33 28.62 37.67
CA LYS A 981 -20.72 29.28 38.93
C LYS A 981 -19.96 28.76 40.15
N ASN A 982 -19.39 27.55 40.09
CA ASN A 982 -18.62 26.93 41.17
C ASN A 982 -17.12 27.26 41.07
N LEU A 983 -16.68 27.96 40.02
CA LEU A 983 -15.28 28.34 39.89
C LEU A 983 -14.86 29.30 41.02
N PRO A 984 -13.65 29.13 41.58
CA PRO A 984 -13.06 30.10 42.50
C PRO A 984 -13.05 31.51 41.90
N ALA A 985 -13.18 32.55 42.74
CA ALA A 985 -13.25 33.94 42.27
C ALA A 985 -12.05 34.38 41.41
N ASN A 986 -10.86 33.84 41.68
CA ASN A 986 -9.64 34.07 40.90
C ASN A 986 -9.60 33.34 39.55
N LEU A 987 -10.58 32.47 39.27
CA LEU A 987 -10.81 31.77 38.01
C LEU A 987 -12.10 32.25 37.31
N ASN A 988 -12.84 33.22 37.86
CA ASN A 988 -14.05 33.78 37.24
C ASN A 988 -13.80 34.44 35.87
N PHE A 989 -12.55 34.83 35.56
CA PHE A 989 -12.19 35.33 34.23
C PHE A 989 -12.27 34.24 33.14
N LEU A 990 -12.39 32.96 33.53
CA LEU A 990 -12.59 31.82 32.64
C LEU A 990 -14.06 31.62 32.26
N VAL A 991 -15.00 32.42 32.77
CA VAL A 991 -16.40 32.37 32.32
C VAL A 991 -16.49 32.86 30.87
N ARG A 992 -16.62 31.91 29.94
CA ARG A 992 -16.69 32.12 28.49
C ARG A 992 -17.80 31.27 27.88
N GLU A 993 -18.25 31.63 26.69
CA GLU A 993 -19.19 30.81 25.89
C GLU A 993 -18.45 29.63 25.26
N GLN A 994 -17.96 28.72 26.10
CA GLN A 994 -17.15 27.55 25.73
C GLN A 994 -17.79 26.26 26.27
N PRO A 995 -17.58 25.10 25.63
CA PRO A 995 -18.02 23.83 26.16
C PRO A 995 -17.52 23.63 27.58
N ALA A 996 -18.43 23.36 28.51
CA ALA A 996 -18.17 23.15 29.94
C ALA A 996 -17.44 21.81 30.23
N VAL A 997 -16.73 21.27 29.25
CA VAL A 997 -15.83 20.12 29.35
C VAL A 997 -14.56 20.56 30.04
N ASP A 998 -14.21 19.90 31.13
CA ASP A 998 -13.10 20.26 32.02
C ASP A 998 -11.80 20.70 31.32
N TYR A 999 -11.21 19.86 30.48
CA TYR A 999 -9.91 20.12 29.86
C TYR A 999 -9.99 21.15 28.74
N ILE A 1000 -11.14 21.31 28.09
CA ILE A 1000 -11.36 22.34 27.06
C ILE A 1000 -11.54 23.69 27.75
N TYR A 1001 -12.38 23.71 28.77
CA TYR A 1001 -12.78 24.92 29.48
C TYR A 1001 -11.61 25.55 30.26
N LEU A 1002 -10.69 24.73 30.79
CA LEU A 1002 -9.56 25.21 31.60
C LEU A 1002 -8.29 25.55 30.80
N ASP A 1003 -8.22 25.21 29.52
CA ASP A 1003 -7.05 25.45 28.67
C ASP A 1003 -7.05 26.86 28.05
N TYR A 1004 -6.88 27.87 28.90
CA TYR A 1004 -6.95 29.28 28.47
C TYR A 1004 -5.72 29.79 27.70
N ALA A 1005 -4.62 29.03 27.66
CA ALA A 1005 -3.39 29.43 26.99
C ALA A 1005 -3.47 29.22 25.47
N ASP A 1006 -4.15 28.15 25.04
CA ASP A 1006 -4.30 27.78 23.64
C ASP A 1006 -5.71 28.10 23.05
N TYR A 1007 -6.63 28.67 23.83
CA TYR A 1007 -8.00 29.03 23.40
C TYR A 1007 -8.28 30.56 23.33
N PRO A 1008 -8.43 31.15 22.13
CA PRO A 1008 -8.39 32.61 21.94
C PRO A 1008 -9.71 33.37 22.15
N GLY A 1009 -10.86 32.72 22.40
CA GLY A 1009 -12.16 33.43 22.50
C GLY A 1009 -13.36 32.55 22.87
N ASP A 1010 -14.57 33.03 22.63
CA ASP A 1010 -15.84 32.27 22.72
C ASP A 1010 -15.98 31.29 21.54
N ASP A 1011 -16.65 30.15 21.74
CA ASP A 1011 -16.91 29.15 20.70
C ASP A 1011 -18.25 29.47 20.00
N PRO A 1012 -18.26 29.75 18.69
CA PRO A 1012 -19.49 30.09 17.97
C PRO A 1012 -20.52 28.96 17.93
N ASP A 1013 -20.09 27.71 18.17
CA ASP A 1013 -20.96 26.53 18.20
C ASP A 1013 -21.41 26.17 19.63
N ALA A 1014 -21.08 26.98 20.64
CA ALA A 1014 -21.54 26.77 22.01
C ALA A 1014 -23.06 26.94 22.12
N MET A 1015 -23.72 25.96 22.74
CA MET A 1015 -25.16 25.94 22.95
C MET A 1015 -25.51 25.72 24.42
N GLN A 1016 -26.62 26.32 24.86
CA GLN A 1016 -27.19 26.04 26.18
C GLN A 1016 -27.84 24.64 26.19
N VAL A 1017 -27.84 24.01 27.36
CA VAL A 1017 -28.37 22.66 27.58
C VAL A 1017 -29.68 22.77 28.35
N LEU A 1018 -30.76 22.22 27.80
CA LEU A 1018 -32.07 22.20 28.42
C LEU A 1018 -32.03 21.50 29.78
N GLY A 1019 -32.61 22.14 30.80
CA GLY A 1019 -32.62 21.71 32.19
C GLY A 1019 -31.29 21.87 32.96
N ILE A 1020 -30.23 22.38 32.30
CA ILE A 1020 -28.97 22.77 32.95
C ILE A 1020 -28.77 24.29 32.88
N SER A 1021 -28.70 24.88 31.67
CA SER A 1021 -28.44 26.31 31.45
C SER A 1021 -29.60 27.06 30.80
N ALA A 1022 -30.58 26.33 30.24
CA ALA A 1022 -31.80 26.89 29.67
C ALA A 1022 -33.02 26.03 30.03
N THR A 1023 -34.22 26.60 29.97
CA THR A 1023 -35.49 25.89 30.13
C THR A 1023 -36.38 25.94 28.90
N GLY A 1024 -35.97 26.62 27.83
CA GLY A 1024 -36.78 26.81 26.62
C GLY A 1024 -37.99 27.73 26.85
N GLY A 1025 -37.83 28.75 27.71
CA GLY A 1025 -38.84 29.78 27.99
C GLY A 1025 -39.73 29.53 29.21
N ILE A 1026 -39.48 28.47 29.99
CA ILE A 1026 -40.18 28.22 31.25
C ILE A 1026 -39.50 29.00 32.38
N THR A 1027 -40.11 30.11 32.81
CA THR A 1027 -39.54 31.01 33.82
C THR A 1027 -39.74 30.54 35.26
N SER A 1028 -40.68 29.62 35.49
CA SER A 1028 -40.94 29.03 36.82
C SER A 1028 -39.90 28.00 37.25
N THR A 1029 -39.06 27.53 36.32
CA THR A 1029 -38.05 26.50 36.59
C THR A 1029 -36.65 27.12 36.65
N PRO A 1030 -35.92 27.03 37.79
CA PRO A 1030 -34.56 27.53 37.87
C PRO A 1030 -33.59 26.64 37.08
N VAL A 1031 -32.66 27.27 36.37
CA VAL A 1031 -31.53 26.58 35.72
C VAL A 1031 -30.42 26.29 36.73
N LEU A 1032 -29.63 25.26 36.48
CA LEU A 1032 -28.49 24.89 37.31
C LEU A 1032 -27.37 25.93 37.20
N ASP A 1033 -26.99 26.33 35.99
CA ASP A 1033 -25.96 27.34 35.73
C ASP A 1033 -26.16 27.95 34.33
N GLN A 1034 -26.38 29.26 34.23
CA GLN A 1034 -26.65 29.93 32.95
C GLN A 1034 -25.47 29.88 31.97
N ASN A 1035 -24.25 29.69 32.45
CA ASN A 1035 -23.02 29.67 31.65
C ASN A 1035 -22.55 28.26 31.28
N PHE A 1036 -23.38 27.24 31.50
CA PHE A 1036 -23.04 25.87 31.10
C PHE A 1036 -23.36 25.65 29.63
N TYR A 1037 -22.34 25.52 28.80
CA TYR A 1037 -22.51 25.29 27.36
C TYR A 1037 -21.95 23.94 26.93
N LEU A 1038 -22.47 23.40 25.83
CA LEU A 1038 -21.87 22.28 25.10
C LEU A 1038 -21.90 22.59 23.61
N THR A 1039 -20.91 22.12 22.86
CA THR A 1039 -20.99 22.06 21.40
C THR A 1039 -21.81 20.85 20.95
N PRO A 1040 -22.44 20.88 19.76
CA PRO A 1040 -23.11 19.71 19.19
C PRO A 1040 -22.22 18.46 19.14
N ALA A 1041 -20.91 18.63 18.86
CA ALA A 1041 -19.94 17.53 18.85
C ALA A 1041 -19.78 16.90 20.25
N THR A 1042 -19.58 17.72 21.28
CA THR A 1042 -19.46 17.26 22.67
C THR A 1042 -20.75 16.61 23.14
N ALA A 1043 -21.89 17.26 22.88
CA ALA A 1043 -23.20 16.75 23.24
C ALA A 1043 -23.49 15.40 22.56
N SER A 1044 -23.02 15.17 21.33
CA SER A 1044 -23.16 13.89 20.63
C SER A 1044 -22.39 12.75 21.30
N LEU A 1045 -21.24 13.04 21.92
CA LEU A 1045 -20.49 12.05 22.69
C LEU A 1045 -21.19 11.64 24.00
N ILE A 1046 -21.97 12.54 24.58
CA ILE A 1046 -22.65 12.34 25.87
C ILE A 1046 -24.07 11.84 25.71
N PHE A 1047 -24.84 12.45 24.81
CA PHE A 1047 -26.26 12.15 24.63
C PHE A 1047 -26.53 11.25 23.43
N GLY A 1048 -25.49 10.91 22.65
CA GLY A 1048 -25.62 10.11 21.45
C GLY A 1048 -26.40 10.84 20.37
N PRO A 1049 -27.27 10.15 19.60
CA PRO A 1049 -27.96 10.77 18.47
C PRO A 1049 -28.89 11.91 18.90
N TYR A 1050 -29.37 11.92 20.15
CA TYR A 1050 -30.34 12.88 20.69
C TYR A 1050 -29.72 14.19 21.19
N ALA A 1051 -28.44 14.45 20.93
CA ALA A 1051 -27.76 15.66 21.39
C ALA A 1051 -28.50 16.96 21.06
N ASN A 1052 -28.93 17.11 19.80
CA ASN A 1052 -29.63 18.31 19.34
C ASN A 1052 -31.02 18.49 19.98
N ASP A 1053 -31.61 17.43 20.55
CA ASP A 1053 -32.88 17.52 21.25
C ASP A 1053 -32.70 18.25 22.60
N LEU A 1054 -31.52 18.15 23.20
CA LEU A 1054 -31.18 18.71 24.51
C LEU A 1054 -30.44 20.06 24.43
N LEU A 1055 -30.07 20.52 23.23
CA LEU A 1055 -29.38 21.78 23.01
C LEU A 1055 -30.31 22.88 22.48
N VAL A 1056 -30.06 24.12 22.90
CA VAL A 1056 -30.69 25.34 22.39
C VAL A 1056 -29.68 26.47 22.19
N PRO A 1057 -29.84 27.35 21.18
CA PRO A 1057 -28.94 28.48 20.96
C PRO A 1057 -28.86 29.43 22.16
N ILE A 1058 -27.74 30.12 22.34
CA ILE A 1058 -27.56 31.12 23.40
C ILE A 1058 -28.62 32.21 23.27
N GLY A 1059 -29.27 32.56 24.39
CA GLY A 1059 -30.28 33.63 24.44
C GLY A 1059 -31.68 33.23 23.95
N SER A 1060 -31.93 31.93 23.70
CA SER A 1060 -33.24 31.40 23.28
C SER A 1060 -34.26 31.23 24.40
N GLY A 1061 -34.31 32.21 25.31
CA GLY A 1061 -35.30 32.30 26.41
C GLY A 1061 -36.68 32.73 25.95
#